data_AF-A0A9P9P6Q5-F1
#
_entry.id   AF-A0A9P9P6Q5-F1
#
_cell.length_a   1.000
_cell.length_b   1.000
_cell.length_c   1.000
_cell.angle_alpha   90.00
_cell.angle_beta   90.00
_cell.angle_gamma   90.00
#
_symmetry.space_group_name_H-M   'P 1'
#
loop_
_entity.id
_entity.type
_entity.pdbx_description
1 polymer ?
#
loop_
_entity_poly.entity_id
_entity_poly.type
_entity_poly.pdbx_seq_one_letter_code
_entity_poly.pdbx_strand_id
1 'polypeptide(L)'
;MRYAKKFDVILLVETSYDAKTSKHSRLHTGAIEASINMPTYQHAHGYYKAAYRQYMKEHRPGWTYAQITSTLAWLWAYATDEERQVSEDLRDTNSMNLPDTDASTVPDTPKTKDDPPPGTEDEGRIEEEAAAAHVTGDEAQRGPSAKKQRVNTTAFSFWPDPATTDHYRFRFPDTANIDIEGEGLDENRKRQKRWLAAGLSHPEEDDDIRWYGAHLLGAGTTGQVGLWVRVNEENTIEERMAARDVTVAPEYWADPFMWRDQLPREIAIQRRLNERNGHDYHIHRYYADRISFYQRRYRVFNEICDLNHLLSALNYYTREWWPRHVIFRRNEAHPELRDALREGKRSVIEKERKKAWARFVGDPRHPDFTPQIEGQEQDPDFEKWMQISGLENMVGGDLPEEPEDVIPERFIWTVFDQLVDALTILAIGGDVSGSDDKEWKEIVHNDVHLQNIFVKRAEHAENTPLPPTENESNEGIVQYEAHEYPSVVLADFDRSFFDLQSEDDQYADNPVHYMFGETPDNGLAAGRYPPEVWGDFAGHDGEIFQKLDSKTNGQIIWMLLMNLPGRHMILEVPFLDNAGTQGRKLVNGKPYTAKDLEDLLSSNSPFEASGRYTDELKATVRSCLAYRLEDRPTLGELKVITRKHLEVKTTRSGKARSEPEDRLVITLPEAIHEFDIGQHFDRTAPAAAKSKGKGKGKKRSRH
;
A
#
# COMPACT_ATOMS: atom_id res chain seq x y z
N MET A 1 -47.84 37.45 30.56
CA MET A 1 -48.51 36.86 29.38
C MET A 1 -47.47 36.12 28.55
N ARG A 2 -47.68 34.81 28.39
CA ARG A 2 -47.30 33.90 27.28
C ARG A 2 -45.82 33.53 27.00
N TYR A 3 -45.54 32.26 27.38
CA TYR A 3 -44.69 31.18 26.80
C TYR A 3 -43.18 31.44 26.60
N ALA A 4 -42.20 30.74 27.22
CA ALA A 4 -41.97 29.31 27.53
C ALA A 4 -41.68 28.40 26.32
N LYS A 5 -40.39 28.10 26.09
CA LYS A 5 -39.80 26.86 25.50
C LYS A 5 -38.34 26.79 25.96
N LYS A 6 -38.03 25.98 26.98
CA LYS A 6 -37.24 24.73 26.87
C LYS A 6 -36.03 24.84 25.93
N PHE A 7 -34.87 25.14 26.51
CA PHE A 7 -33.58 24.74 25.97
C PHE A 7 -33.30 23.34 26.51
N ASP A 8 -33.42 22.33 25.65
CA ASP A 8 -32.77 21.04 25.88
C ASP A 8 -31.31 21.22 25.44
N VAL A 9 -30.40 20.96 26.39
CA VAL A 9 -28.96 20.91 26.18
C VAL A 9 -28.67 19.67 25.35
N ILE A 10 -28.42 19.84 24.06
CA ILE A 10 -27.86 18.80 23.20
C ILE A 10 -26.35 18.78 23.47
N LEU A 11 -25.90 17.73 24.14
CA LEU A 11 -24.50 17.32 24.20
C LEU A 11 -24.04 17.02 22.77
N LEU A 12 -23.17 17.88 22.24
CA LEU A 12 -22.41 17.67 21.02
C LEU A 12 -21.37 16.57 21.30
N VAL A 13 -21.46 15.46 20.57
CA VAL A 13 -20.33 14.55 20.39
C VAL A 13 -19.59 15.04 19.14
N GLU A 14 -18.63 15.93 19.37
CA GLU A 14 -17.58 16.26 18.42
C GLU A 14 -16.51 15.17 18.46
N THR A 15 -16.22 14.50 17.34
CA THR A 15 -14.91 13.84 17.14
C THR A 15 -13.97 14.80 16.44
N SER A 16 -13.70 15.95 17.08
CA SER A 16 -12.43 16.63 16.92
C SER A 16 -11.45 15.97 17.89
N TYR A 17 -10.31 15.48 17.39
CA TYR A 17 -9.18 15.15 18.26
C TYR A 17 -8.64 16.46 18.86
N ASP A 18 -9.16 16.84 20.04
CA ASP A 18 -8.60 17.92 20.85
C ASP A 18 -7.44 17.35 21.70
N ALA A 19 -6.23 17.82 21.43
CA ALA A 19 -4.97 17.29 21.94
C ALA A 19 -4.70 17.58 23.43
N LYS A 20 -5.72 17.84 24.27
CA LYS A 20 -5.50 18.29 25.66
C LYS A 20 -6.15 17.49 26.78
N THR A 21 -6.95 16.46 26.51
CA THR A 21 -7.53 15.66 27.62
C THR A 21 -7.61 14.15 27.35
N SER A 22 -6.47 13.49 27.19
CA SER A 22 -6.38 12.03 27.34
C SER A 22 -5.32 11.64 28.38
N LYS A 23 -5.75 11.01 29.47
CA LYS A 23 -4.85 10.33 30.42
C LYS A 23 -4.21 9.06 29.82
N HIS A 24 -4.61 8.65 28.62
CA HIS A 24 -4.04 7.50 27.90
C HIS A 24 -3.06 7.89 26.77
N SER A 25 -2.91 9.17 26.42
CA SER A 25 -1.73 9.66 25.68
C SER A 25 -0.46 9.74 26.56
N ARG A 26 -0.38 8.93 27.62
CA ARG A 26 0.84 8.69 28.41
C ARG A 26 1.35 7.25 28.33
N LEU A 27 0.54 6.31 27.82
CA LEU A 27 0.92 4.88 27.77
C LEU A 27 1.30 4.44 26.35
N HIS A 28 0.66 4.96 25.29
CA HIS A 28 1.07 4.71 23.90
C HIS A 28 2.10 5.72 23.36
N THR A 29 2.08 6.95 23.84
CA THR A 29 3.25 7.85 23.76
C THR A 29 4.44 7.23 24.48
N GLY A 30 4.28 6.51 25.59
CA GLY A 30 5.43 5.88 26.26
C GLY A 30 6.24 4.92 25.37
N ALA A 31 5.61 4.17 24.47
CA ALA A 31 6.29 3.26 23.55
C ALA A 31 6.77 3.94 22.25
N ILE A 32 5.99 4.90 21.73
CA ILE A 32 6.36 5.68 20.54
C ILE A 32 7.41 6.75 20.90
N GLU A 33 7.30 7.46 22.02
CA GLU A 33 8.35 8.29 22.63
C GLU A 33 9.57 7.45 23.02
N ALA A 34 9.43 6.18 23.42
CA ALA A 34 10.59 5.30 23.63
C ALA A 34 11.29 4.94 22.32
N SER A 35 10.54 4.78 21.21
CA SER A 35 11.13 4.55 19.87
C SER A 35 11.71 5.82 19.23
N ILE A 36 11.10 6.98 19.49
CA ILE A 36 11.55 8.30 19.02
C ILE A 36 12.74 8.82 19.86
N ASN A 37 12.91 8.35 21.10
CA ASN A 37 14.05 8.67 21.96
C ASN A 37 15.20 7.65 21.87
N MET A 38 15.18 6.70 20.94
CA MET A 38 16.35 5.86 20.73
C MET A 38 17.42 6.69 20.01
N PRO A 39 18.65 6.79 20.57
CA PRO A 39 19.73 7.51 19.93
C PRO A 39 19.99 6.96 18.53
N THR A 40 20.23 7.84 17.55
CA THR A 40 20.59 7.49 16.17
C THR A 40 21.65 6.39 16.10
N TYR A 41 22.58 6.39 17.06
CA TYR A 41 23.47 5.27 17.34
C TYR A 41 23.40 4.83 18.80
N GLN A 42 23.24 3.52 19.05
CA GLN A 42 23.15 2.95 20.41
C GLN A 42 24.41 3.18 21.27
N HIS A 43 25.55 3.51 20.66
CA HIS A 43 26.83 3.69 21.34
C HIS A 43 27.53 4.96 20.86
N ALA A 44 28.26 5.63 21.76
CA ALA A 44 29.05 6.82 21.44
C ALA A 44 30.04 6.59 20.28
N HIS A 45 30.65 5.42 20.23
CA HIS A 45 31.54 5.06 19.13
C HIS A 45 30.83 5.04 17.76
N GLY A 46 29.50 4.87 17.72
CA GLY A 46 28.71 4.95 16.48
C GLY A 46 28.68 6.36 15.91
N TYR A 47 28.43 7.36 16.77
CA TYR A 47 28.51 8.78 16.41
C TYR A 47 29.91 9.17 15.91
N TYR A 48 30.95 8.76 16.64
CA TYR A 48 32.34 9.02 16.27
C TYR A 48 32.70 8.40 14.91
N LYS A 49 32.36 7.11 14.71
CA LYS A 49 32.63 6.42 13.45
C LYS A 49 31.87 7.06 12.29
N ALA A 50 30.63 7.46 12.49
CA ALA A 50 29.81 8.09 11.45
C ALA A 50 30.43 9.40 10.94
N ALA A 51 30.96 10.21 11.86
CA ALA A 51 31.62 11.48 11.55
C ALA A 51 32.88 11.28 10.69
N TYR A 52 33.82 10.44 11.14
CA TYR A 52 35.08 10.21 10.42
C TYR A 52 34.90 9.41 9.13
N ARG A 53 33.88 8.54 9.06
CA ARG A 53 33.60 7.74 7.87
C ARG A 53 33.28 8.60 6.66
N GLN A 54 32.53 9.69 6.83
CA GLN A 54 32.21 10.61 5.73
C GLN A 54 33.48 11.28 5.22
N TYR A 55 34.30 11.83 6.12
CA TYR A 55 35.56 12.49 5.75
C TYR A 55 36.52 11.54 5.01
N MET A 56 36.71 10.31 5.52
CA MET A 56 37.57 9.31 4.87
C MET A 56 37.11 8.96 3.46
N LYS A 57 35.80 8.88 3.21
CA LYS A 57 35.28 8.58 1.87
C LYS A 57 35.56 9.71 0.88
N GLU A 58 35.39 10.95 1.31
CA GLU A 58 35.65 12.13 0.49
C GLU A 58 37.14 12.29 0.17
N HIS A 59 38.02 11.98 1.12
CA HIS A 59 39.45 12.29 1.03
C HIS A 59 40.36 11.06 0.78
N ARG A 60 39.82 9.84 0.84
CA ARG A 60 40.51 8.57 0.59
C ARG A 60 39.70 7.65 -0.34
N PRO A 61 39.33 8.09 -1.57
CA PRO A 61 38.45 7.33 -2.47
C PRO A 61 39.03 5.98 -2.94
N GLY A 62 40.33 5.72 -2.71
CA GLY A 62 40.96 4.44 -3.01
C GLY A 62 40.89 3.40 -1.87
N TRP A 63 40.32 3.75 -0.72
CA TRP A 63 40.21 2.82 0.41
C TRP A 63 38.96 1.95 0.30
N THR A 64 39.12 0.66 0.56
CA THR A 64 38.02 -0.31 0.63
C THR A 64 37.21 -0.14 1.91
N TYR A 65 35.98 -0.65 1.93
CA TYR A 65 35.14 -0.66 3.13
C TYR A 65 35.83 -1.32 4.34
N ALA A 66 36.58 -2.40 4.12
CA ALA A 66 37.34 -3.08 5.17
C ALA A 66 38.44 -2.17 5.75
N GLN A 67 39.14 -1.43 4.89
CA GLN A 67 40.19 -0.47 5.28
C GLN A 67 39.64 0.73 6.06
N ILE A 68 38.49 1.27 5.63
CA ILE A 68 37.80 2.33 6.36
C ILE A 68 37.35 1.81 7.73
N THR A 69 36.75 0.62 7.77
CA THR A 69 36.25 0.03 9.02
C THR A 69 37.38 -0.29 10.01
N SER A 70 38.51 -0.82 9.55
CA SER A 70 39.67 -1.07 10.40
C SER A 70 40.29 0.22 10.92
N THR A 71 40.40 1.25 10.06
CA THR A 71 40.98 2.55 10.44
C THR A 71 40.08 3.30 11.43
N LEU A 72 38.76 3.22 11.28
CA LEU A 72 37.81 3.79 12.23
C LEU A 72 37.87 3.11 13.60
N ALA A 73 38.13 1.80 13.64
CA ALA A 73 38.35 1.09 14.90
C ALA A 73 39.67 1.49 15.57
N TRP A 74 40.72 1.72 14.77
CA TRP A 74 42.00 2.26 15.23
C TRP A 74 41.84 3.68 15.79
N LEU A 75 41.22 4.61 15.05
CA LEU A 75 40.95 5.98 15.51
C LEU A 75 40.19 5.99 16.84
N TRP A 76 39.13 5.20 16.97
CA TRP A 76 38.37 5.14 18.22
C TRP A 76 39.19 4.61 19.41
N ALA A 77 40.11 3.66 19.17
CA ALA A 77 41.00 3.15 20.21
C ALA A 77 41.90 4.25 20.79
N TYR A 78 42.24 5.24 19.96
CA TYR A 78 43.10 6.38 20.30
C TYR A 78 42.36 7.72 20.44
N ALA A 79 41.02 7.72 20.34
CA ALA A 79 40.21 8.92 20.52
C ALA A 79 40.46 9.53 21.90
N THR A 80 40.57 10.86 21.94
CA THR A 80 40.74 11.62 23.17
C THR A 80 39.51 11.47 24.07
N ASP A 81 39.69 11.68 25.38
CA ASP A 81 38.56 11.65 26.32
C ASP A 81 37.52 12.72 25.98
N GLU A 82 37.94 13.85 25.39
CA GLU A 82 37.05 14.91 24.91
C GLU A 82 36.18 14.43 23.73
N GLU A 83 36.77 13.81 22.71
CA GLU A 83 36.01 13.25 21.57
C GLU A 83 35.03 12.15 22.01
N ARG A 84 35.44 11.33 22.98
CA ARG A 84 34.57 10.30 23.58
C ARG A 84 33.41 10.94 24.32
N GLN A 85 33.68 11.96 25.13
CA GLN A 85 32.66 12.68 25.88
C GLN A 85 31.67 13.39 24.95
N VAL A 86 32.13 14.08 23.91
CA VAL A 86 31.23 14.72 22.92
C VAL A 86 30.34 13.68 22.24
N SER A 87 30.88 12.52 21.89
CA SER A 87 30.11 11.44 21.27
C SER A 87 29.10 10.80 22.24
N GLU A 88 29.43 10.75 23.53
CA GLU A 88 28.52 10.33 24.60
C GLU A 88 27.40 11.36 24.82
N ASP A 89 27.73 12.65 24.82
CA ASP A 89 26.76 13.74 24.97
C ASP A 89 25.76 13.76 23.79
N LEU A 90 26.23 13.52 22.56
CA LEU A 90 25.36 13.41 21.38
C LEU A 90 24.43 12.20 21.45
N ARG A 91 24.92 11.06 21.95
CA ARG A 91 24.09 9.88 22.22
C ARG A 91 23.05 10.18 23.29
N ASP A 92 23.47 10.75 24.42
CA ASP A 92 22.61 10.98 25.58
C ASP A 92 21.53 12.05 25.31
N THR A 93 21.80 12.96 24.37
CA THR A 93 20.84 13.96 23.89
C THR A 93 20.01 13.50 22.71
N ASN A 94 20.21 12.27 22.20
CA ASN A 94 19.58 11.77 20.97
C ASN A 94 19.72 12.79 19.81
N SER A 95 20.92 13.35 19.66
CA SER A 95 21.21 14.35 18.64
C SER A 95 21.28 13.70 17.26
N MET A 96 20.78 14.41 16.24
CA MET A 96 21.00 14.07 14.83
C MET A 96 22.33 14.62 14.30
N ASN A 97 23.03 15.44 15.09
CA ASN A 97 24.33 15.99 14.72
C ASN A 97 25.44 14.95 14.95
N LEU A 98 26.51 15.06 14.18
CA LEU A 98 27.75 14.30 14.34
C LEU A 98 28.80 15.14 15.07
N PRO A 99 29.75 14.54 15.82
CA PRO A 99 30.85 15.27 16.40
C PRO A 99 31.73 15.89 15.31
N ASP A 100 32.32 17.05 15.58
CA ASP A 100 33.33 17.64 14.69
C ASP A 100 34.55 16.71 14.62
N THR A 101 35.07 16.49 13.41
CA THR A 101 36.24 15.63 13.19
C THR A 101 37.47 16.46 12.87
N ASP A 102 38.60 16.15 13.51
CA ASP A 102 39.88 16.73 13.10
C ASP A 102 40.45 15.92 11.93
N ALA A 103 40.34 16.51 10.74
CA ALA A 103 40.89 16.01 9.48
C ALA A 103 42.35 15.54 9.57
N SER A 104 43.15 16.15 10.44
CA SER A 104 44.57 15.85 10.60
C SER A 104 44.84 14.51 11.32
N THR A 105 43.84 13.97 12.01
CA THR A 105 43.96 12.68 12.72
C THR A 105 43.78 11.48 11.78
N VAL A 106 43.22 11.69 10.59
CA VAL A 106 42.98 10.62 9.60
C VAL A 106 44.28 10.28 8.87
N PRO A 107 44.81 9.05 9.02
CA PRO A 107 46.09 8.68 8.43
C PRO A 107 46.03 8.66 6.89
N ASP A 108 47.18 8.84 6.25
CA ASP A 108 47.29 8.75 4.78
C ASP A 108 47.21 7.31 4.26
N THR A 109 47.52 6.33 5.12
CA THR A 109 47.41 4.89 4.84
C THR A 109 46.41 4.21 5.77
N PRO A 110 45.70 3.15 5.31
CA PRO A 110 44.79 2.40 6.15
C PRO A 110 45.52 1.85 7.38
N LYS A 111 44.88 1.95 8.54
CA LYS A 111 45.38 1.39 9.81
C LYS A 111 44.49 0.24 10.29
N THR A 112 45.08 -0.60 11.11
CA THR A 112 44.51 -1.74 11.81
C THR A 112 44.67 -1.53 13.30
N LYS A 113 43.97 -2.30 14.13
CA LYS A 113 44.01 -2.15 15.60
C LYS A 113 45.42 -2.35 16.20
N ASP A 114 46.29 -3.07 15.50
CA ASP A 114 47.64 -3.39 15.96
C ASP A 114 48.69 -2.36 15.53
N ASP A 115 48.30 -1.38 14.70
CA ASP A 115 49.18 -0.29 14.29
C ASP A 115 49.42 0.70 15.45
N PRO A 116 50.63 1.30 15.54
CA PRO A 116 51.00 2.16 16.66
C PRO A 116 50.14 3.44 16.73
N PRO A 117 50.12 4.15 17.86
CA PRO A 117 49.29 5.33 18.06
C PRO A 117 49.60 6.45 17.04
N PRO A 118 48.63 7.36 16.77
CA PRO A 118 48.90 8.56 15.99
C PRO A 118 50.07 9.36 16.61
N GLY A 119 51.07 9.72 15.81
CA GLY A 119 52.18 10.57 16.23
C GLY A 119 53.44 9.86 16.76
N THR A 120 53.48 8.53 16.84
CA THR A 120 54.71 7.81 17.25
C THR A 120 55.67 7.48 16.09
N GLU A 121 55.25 7.67 14.84
CA GLU A 121 56.04 7.28 13.65
C GLU A 121 57.00 8.39 13.14
N ASP A 122 56.92 9.62 13.68
CA ASP A 122 57.51 10.80 13.01
C ASP A 122 58.71 11.47 13.69
N GLU A 123 59.24 10.91 14.79
CA GLU A 123 60.53 11.41 15.34
C GLU A 123 61.76 10.82 14.62
N GLY A 124 61.59 9.87 13.70
CA GLY A 124 62.69 9.17 13.03
C GLY A 124 62.82 9.34 11.52
N ARG A 125 61.85 9.95 10.83
CA ARG A 125 61.76 9.87 9.34
C ARG A 125 61.89 11.20 8.58
N ILE A 126 61.93 12.33 9.28
CA ILE A 126 61.97 13.67 8.65
C ILE A 126 63.31 13.99 7.94
N GLU A 127 64.40 13.23 8.17
CA GLU A 127 65.69 13.52 7.50
C GLU A 127 65.91 12.84 6.14
N GLU A 128 65.11 11.85 5.72
CA GLU A 128 65.43 11.05 4.51
C GLU A 128 64.54 11.35 3.28
N GLU A 129 63.35 11.94 3.44
CA GLU A 129 62.41 12.18 2.34
C GLU A 129 62.51 13.56 1.66
N ALA A 130 63.36 14.47 2.15
CA ALA A 130 63.59 15.78 1.51
C ALA A 130 64.45 15.74 0.23
N ALA A 131 64.95 14.57 -0.19
CA ALA A 131 65.88 14.45 -1.31
C ALA A 131 65.28 13.88 -2.63
N ALA A 132 64.01 13.48 -2.67
CA ALA A 132 63.48 12.71 -3.80
C ALA A 132 62.04 13.08 -4.22
N ALA A 133 61.82 14.30 -4.71
CA ALA A 133 60.58 14.61 -5.46
C ALA A 133 60.72 15.79 -6.43
N HIS A 134 61.51 15.59 -7.50
CA HIS A 134 61.38 16.34 -8.74
C HIS A 134 61.34 15.32 -9.87
N VAL A 135 60.21 15.21 -10.59
CA VAL A 135 60.09 14.79 -12.01
C VAL A 135 58.59 14.63 -12.39
N THR A 136 58.15 15.56 -13.23
CA THR A 136 57.21 15.50 -14.39
C THR A 136 55.90 14.68 -14.38
N GLY A 137 54.83 15.33 -14.90
CA GLY A 137 54.23 14.87 -16.16
C GLY A 137 52.70 14.74 -16.24
N ASP A 138 52.10 15.55 -17.13
CA ASP A 138 50.91 15.31 -17.97
C ASP A 138 49.52 15.05 -17.36
N GLU A 139 48.70 16.11 -17.32
CA GLU A 139 47.23 16.03 -17.29
C GLU A 139 46.66 16.25 -18.71
N ALA A 140 46.14 15.19 -19.31
CA ALA A 140 45.33 15.23 -20.53
C ALA A 140 43.85 14.93 -20.23
N GLN A 141 43.00 15.90 -20.58
CA GLN A 141 41.62 15.79 -21.05
C GLN A 141 40.73 14.68 -20.44
N ARG A 142 40.00 15.01 -19.38
CA ARG A 142 38.74 14.32 -19.03
C ARG A 142 37.57 15.03 -19.70
N GLY A 143 36.79 14.28 -20.47
CA GLY A 143 35.54 14.73 -21.08
C GLY A 143 34.47 15.14 -20.05
N PRO A 144 33.32 15.66 -20.49
CA PRO A 144 32.29 16.17 -19.59
C PRO A 144 31.84 15.05 -18.64
N SER A 145 32.15 15.23 -17.36
CA SER A 145 31.68 14.40 -16.26
C SER A 145 30.17 14.25 -16.38
N ALA A 146 29.69 12.99 -16.45
CA ALA A 146 28.31 12.69 -16.11
C ALA A 146 27.95 13.45 -14.83
N LYS A 147 26.80 14.11 -14.81
CA LYS A 147 26.34 14.86 -13.63
C LYS A 147 26.32 13.87 -12.47
N LYS A 148 27.25 14.00 -11.53
CA LYS A 148 27.27 13.18 -10.31
C LYS A 148 25.93 13.38 -9.61
N GLN A 149 25.15 12.31 -9.56
CA GLN A 149 23.91 12.24 -8.80
C GLN A 149 24.24 12.59 -7.35
N ARG A 150 23.61 13.63 -6.80
CA ARG A 150 23.86 14.06 -5.42
C ARG A 150 23.23 13.02 -4.48
N VAL A 151 24.05 12.40 -3.66
CA VAL A 151 23.64 11.42 -2.65
C VAL A 151 22.84 12.16 -1.56
N ASN A 152 21.70 11.59 -1.17
CA ASN A 152 20.88 12.10 -0.07
C ASN A 152 21.70 12.08 1.22
N THR A 153 21.87 13.24 1.86
CA THR A 153 22.53 13.36 3.18
C THR A 153 21.62 14.13 4.14
N THR A 154 21.90 14.04 5.43
CA THR A 154 21.18 14.69 6.55
C THR A 154 21.03 16.21 6.47
N ALA A 155 21.67 16.87 5.52
CA ALA A 155 21.70 18.32 5.40
C ALA A 155 20.49 18.92 4.66
N PHE A 156 19.27 18.37 4.83
CA PHE A 156 18.06 18.74 4.06
C PHE A 156 18.27 18.74 2.53
N SER A 157 19.32 18.07 2.04
CA SER A 157 19.69 18.01 0.62
C SER A 157 18.73 17.15 -0.20
N PHE A 158 17.84 16.43 0.49
CA PHE A 158 16.75 15.62 -0.05
C PHE A 158 15.49 16.43 -0.37
N TRP A 159 15.40 17.70 0.02
CA TRP A 159 14.38 18.59 -0.53
C TRP A 159 14.88 19.24 -1.83
N PRO A 160 13.97 19.56 -2.78
CA PRO A 160 14.33 20.36 -3.95
C PRO A 160 14.93 21.69 -3.50
N ASP A 161 15.89 22.22 -4.26
CA ASP A 161 16.45 23.53 -3.96
C ASP A 161 15.36 24.62 -4.09
N PRO A 162 15.04 25.37 -3.00
CA PRO A 162 14.02 26.43 -3.03
C PRO A 162 14.28 27.51 -4.07
N ALA A 163 15.53 27.75 -4.45
CA ALA A 163 15.90 28.75 -5.44
C ALA A 163 15.60 28.32 -6.88
N THR A 164 15.48 27.01 -7.13
CA THR A 164 15.37 26.46 -8.49
C THR A 164 13.97 25.92 -8.81
N THR A 165 13.08 25.89 -7.83
CA THR A 165 11.88 25.06 -7.94
C THR A 165 10.60 25.88 -7.79
N ASP A 166 9.80 25.98 -8.86
CA ASP A 166 8.48 26.63 -8.84
C ASP A 166 7.50 25.99 -7.84
N HIS A 167 7.78 24.76 -7.39
CA HIS A 167 7.05 24.04 -6.34
C HIS A 167 6.95 24.79 -4.99
N TYR A 168 7.83 25.75 -4.72
CA TYR A 168 7.77 26.56 -3.49
C TYR A 168 6.74 27.69 -3.55
N ARG A 169 6.38 28.15 -4.75
CA ARG A 169 5.45 29.27 -4.95
C ARG A 169 4.05 28.80 -5.28
N PHE A 170 3.93 27.61 -5.86
CA PHE A 170 2.64 27.02 -6.19
C PHE A 170 1.83 26.74 -4.91
N ARG A 171 0.53 27.07 -4.96
CA ARG A 171 -0.43 26.71 -3.91
C ARG A 171 -1.59 25.98 -4.56
N PHE A 172 -1.91 24.81 -4.02
CA PHE A 172 -3.19 24.20 -4.31
C PHE A 172 -4.31 25.11 -3.82
N PRO A 173 -5.43 25.15 -4.55
CA PRO A 173 -6.64 25.83 -4.12
C PRO A 173 -7.01 25.45 -2.68
N ASP A 174 -7.29 26.46 -1.86
CA ASP A 174 -7.75 26.26 -0.49
C ASP A 174 -9.22 25.83 -0.51
N THR A 175 -9.47 24.60 -0.09
CA THR A 175 -10.83 24.04 -0.04
C THR A 175 -11.69 24.67 1.05
N ALA A 176 -11.10 25.36 2.04
CA ALA A 176 -11.84 25.91 3.17
C ALA A 176 -12.78 27.04 2.77
N ASN A 177 -12.42 27.83 1.76
CA ASN A 177 -13.12 29.07 1.38
C ASN A 177 -14.17 28.88 0.26
N ILE A 178 -14.43 27.66 -0.17
CA ILE A 178 -15.42 27.37 -1.22
C ILE A 178 -16.77 27.13 -0.55
N ASP A 179 -17.68 28.08 -0.66
CA ASP A 179 -19.05 27.89 -0.16
C ASP A 179 -19.82 26.92 -1.07
N ILE A 180 -20.33 25.84 -0.48
CA ILE A 180 -21.21 24.88 -1.17
C ILE A 180 -22.58 24.93 -0.53
N GLU A 181 -23.52 25.48 -1.28
CA GLU A 181 -24.94 25.45 -0.93
C GLU A 181 -25.47 24.01 -1.07
N GLY A 182 -26.11 23.51 -0.02
CA GLY A 182 -26.64 22.15 0.02
C GLY A 182 -27.21 21.80 1.39
N GLU A 183 -28.50 22.09 1.59
CA GLU A 183 -29.21 21.65 2.79
C GLU A 183 -29.23 20.10 2.85
N GLY A 184 -28.82 19.54 4.00
CA GLY A 184 -28.91 18.10 4.27
C GLY A 184 -27.73 17.22 3.81
N LEU A 185 -26.64 17.79 3.27
CA LEU A 185 -25.39 17.04 3.09
C LEU A 185 -24.60 17.00 4.40
N ASP A 186 -24.02 15.85 4.71
CA ASP A 186 -23.01 15.76 5.77
C ASP A 186 -21.73 16.54 5.39
N GLU A 187 -20.95 16.94 6.39
CA GLU A 187 -19.75 17.75 6.20
C GLU A 187 -18.68 17.05 5.34
N ASN A 188 -18.63 15.72 5.34
CA ASN A 188 -17.70 14.97 4.49
C ASN A 188 -18.06 15.12 3.02
N ARG A 189 -19.34 14.97 2.66
CA ARG A 189 -19.84 15.20 1.29
C ARG A 189 -19.63 16.64 0.84
N LYS A 190 -19.84 17.62 1.73
CA LYS A 190 -19.51 19.02 1.42
C LYS A 190 -18.02 19.22 1.19
N ARG A 191 -17.16 18.65 2.04
CA ARG A 191 -15.70 18.69 1.88
C ARG A 191 -15.24 18.08 0.55
N GLN A 192 -15.81 16.94 0.16
CA GLN A 192 -15.52 16.27 -1.12
C GLN A 192 -15.93 17.14 -2.31
N LYS A 193 -17.13 17.72 -2.28
CA LYS A 193 -17.58 18.65 -3.32
C LYS A 193 -16.71 19.91 -3.39
N ARG A 194 -16.28 20.46 -2.25
CA ARG A 194 -15.37 21.62 -2.18
C ARG A 194 -14.04 21.30 -2.84
N TRP A 195 -13.53 20.12 -2.60
CA TRP A 195 -12.29 19.66 -3.21
C TRP A 195 -12.38 19.52 -4.72
N LEU A 196 -13.43 18.87 -5.26
CA LEU A 196 -13.66 18.77 -6.71
C LEU A 196 -13.85 20.16 -7.37
N ALA A 197 -14.52 21.08 -6.67
CA ALA A 197 -14.76 22.44 -7.15
C ALA A 197 -13.51 23.32 -7.11
N ALA A 198 -12.47 22.94 -6.35
CA ALA A 198 -11.29 23.76 -6.14
C ALA A 198 -10.41 23.88 -7.41
N GLY A 199 -10.53 22.93 -8.34
CA GLY A 199 -9.75 22.89 -9.58
C GLY A 199 -8.62 21.86 -9.56
N LEU A 200 -8.17 21.47 -10.75
CA LEU A 200 -7.17 20.42 -10.92
C LEU A 200 -5.74 20.95 -10.76
N SER A 201 -5.49 22.18 -11.20
CA SER A 201 -4.14 22.76 -11.24
C SER A 201 -3.14 21.86 -11.97
N HIS A 202 -3.58 21.28 -13.08
CA HIS A 202 -2.75 20.39 -13.91
C HIS A 202 -1.58 21.18 -14.51
N PRO A 203 -0.42 20.56 -14.77
CA PRO A 203 0.71 21.30 -15.31
C PRO A 203 0.49 21.97 -16.66
N GLU A 204 -0.39 21.40 -17.45
CA GLU A 204 -0.75 21.83 -18.80
C GLU A 204 -2.08 22.59 -18.82
N GLU A 205 -2.64 22.97 -17.66
CA GLU A 205 -3.77 23.91 -17.65
C GLU A 205 -3.30 25.29 -18.14
N ASP A 206 -3.81 25.68 -19.30
CA ASP A 206 -3.74 27.03 -19.84
C ASP A 206 -5.14 27.67 -19.89
N ASP A 207 -5.27 28.85 -20.52
CA ASP A 207 -6.56 29.54 -20.61
C ASP A 207 -7.59 28.78 -21.47
N ASP A 208 -7.13 27.84 -22.32
CA ASP A 208 -7.96 27.09 -23.27
C ASP A 208 -8.27 25.66 -22.77
N ILE A 209 -7.43 25.11 -21.89
CA ILE A 209 -7.56 23.76 -21.33
C ILE A 209 -8.11 23.83 -19.91
N ARG A 210 -9.37 23.40 -19.74
CA ARG A 210 -10.02 23.37 -18.43
C ARG A 210 -10.45 21.97 -17.99
N TRP A 211 -10.01 21.59 -16.80
CA TRP A 211 -10.44 20.36 -16.14
C TRP A 211 -11.55 20.60 -15.13
N TYR A 212 -12.42 19.60 -15.00
CA TYR A 212 -13.56 19.62 -14.09
C TYR A 212 -13.53 18.40 -13.18
N GLY A 213 -13.66 18.61 -11.88
CA GLY A 213 -13.80 17.53 -10.91
C GLY A 213 -15.18 16.88 -11.04
N ALA A 214 -15.23 15.68 -11.59
CA ALA A 214 -16.47 15.00 -11.98
C ALA A 214 -16.98 14.08 -10.87
N HIS A 215 -16.11 13.27 -10.27
CA HIS A 215 -16.50 12.26 -9.29
C HIS A 215 -15.40 12.01 -8.27
N LEU A 216 -15.76 11.64 -7.03
CA LEU A 216 -14.79 11.15 -6.06
C LEU A 216 -14.66 9.63 -6.20
N LEU A 217 -13.48 9.16 -6.55
CA LEU A 217 -13.20 7.73 -6.74
C LEU A 217 -12.89 7.04 -5.42
N GLY A 218 -12.21 7.73 -4.50
CA GLY A 218 -11.87 7.20 -3.19
C GLY A 218 -11.35 8.27 -2.24
N ALA A 219 -11.43 8.00 -0.94
CA ALA A 219 -10.83 8.83 0.10
C ALA A 219 -10.34 7.94 1.23
N GLY A 220 -9.10 8.18 1.65
CA GLY A 220 -8.42 7.46 2.73
C GLY A 220 -7.90 8.41 3.80
N THR A 221 -7.04 7.88 4.67
CA THR A 221 -6.41 8.65 5.75
C THR A 221 -5.36 9.63 5.23
N THR A 222 -4.64 9.28 4.18
CA THR A 222 -3.53 10.05 3.61
C THR A 222 -3.98 11.04 2.53
N GLY A 223 -5.14 10.81 1.93
CA GLY A 223 -5.52 11.55 0.74
C GLY A 223 -6.89 11.19 0.16
N GLN A 224 -7.16 11.75 -1.01
CA GLN A 224 -8.37 11.49 -1.77
C GLN A 224 -8.09 11.49 -3.26
N VAL A 225 -8.84 10.67 -4.00
CA VAL A 225 -8.70 10.49 -5.44
C VAL A 225 -9.99 10.88 -6.12
N GLY A 226 -9.90 11.71 -7.15
CA GLY A 226 -11.02 12.18 -7.94
C GLY A 226 -10.85 11.84 -9.41
N LEU A 227 -11.97 11.61 -10.09
CA LEU A 227 -12.09 11.64 -11.53
C LEU A 227 -12.19 13.09 -11.99
N TRP A 228 -11.35 13.44 -12.95
CA TRP A 228 -11.34 14.73 -13.60
C TRP A 228 -11.55 14.54 -15.09
N VAL A 229 -12.32 15.44 -15.69
CA VAL A 229 -12.63 15.40 -17.12
C VAL A 229 -12.24 16.72 -17.78
N ARG A 230 -11.66 16.64 -18.97
CA ARG A 230 -11.52 17.78 -19.88
C ARG A 230 -12.67 17.73 -20.87
N VAL A 231 -13.28 18.88 -21.13
CA VAL A 231 -14.38 19.00 -22.09
C VAL A 231 -14.05 20.04 -23.15
N ASN A 232 -14.63 19.88 -24.33
CA ASN A 232 -14.52 20.83 -25.43
C ASN A 232 -15.56 21.98 -25.32
N GLU A 233 -15.63 22.84 -26.35
CA GLU A 233 -16.58 23.96 -26.41
C GLU A 233 -18.05 23.52 -26.32
N GLU A 234 -18.39 22.32 -26.79
CA GLU A 234 -19.73 21.73 -26.69
C GLU A 234 -20.01 21.04 -25.35
N ASN A 235 -19.10 21.14 -24.37
CA ASN A 235 -19.10 20.38 -23.12
C ASN A 235 -19.10 18.86 -23.33
N THR A 236 -18.54 18.37 -24.43
CA THR A 236 -18.30 16.94 -24.63
C THR A 236 -16.97 16.55 -24.01
N ILE A 237 -16.95 15.45 -23.26
CA ILE A 237 -15.75 14.92 -22.59
C ILE A 237 -14.75 14.43 -23.65
N GLU A 238 -13.56 15.02 -23.67
CA GLU A 238 -12.46 14.62 -24.56
C GLU A 238 -11.42 13.75 -23.85
N GLU A 239 -11.14 14.08 -22.59
CA GLU A 239 -10.11 13.41 -21.79
C GLU A 239 -10.57 13.20 -20.36
N ARG A 240 -9.95 12.21 -19.71
CA ARG A 240 -10.26 11.79 -18.34
C ARG A 240 -8.98 11.42 -17.62
N MET A 241 -8.90 11.73 -16.34
CA MET A 241 -7.80 11.29 -15.50
C MET A 241 -8.24 11.09 -14.06
N ALA A 242 -7.49 10.26 -13.33
CA ALA A 242 -7.55 10.20 -11.89
C ALA A 242 -6.51 11.18 -11.32
N ALA A 243 -6.91 12.01 -10.35
CA ALA A 243 -5.96 12.83 -9.61
C ALA A 243 -6.04 12.50 -8.12
N ARG A 244 -4.92 12.02 -7.57
CA ARG A 244 -4.74 11.73 -6.15
C ARG A 244 -4.13 12.93 -5.46
N ASP A 245 -4.71 13.31 -4.34
CA ASP A 245 -4.23 14.39 -3.50
C ASP A 245 -3.79 13.85 -2.15
N VAL A 246 -2.55 14.11 -1.79
CA VAL A 246 -1.95 13.60 -0.55
C VAL A 246 -1.57 14.78 0.33
N THR A 247 -2.12 14.82 1.54
CA THR A 247 -1.74 15.78 2.57
C THR A 247 -0.90 15.07 3.60
N VAL A 248 0.35 15.50 3.74
CA VAL A 248 1.33 14.83 4.58
C VAL A 248 1.42 15.54 5.93
N ALA A 249 1.43 14.77 7.02
CA ALA A 249 1.65 15.31 8.35
C ALA A 249 3.04 15.95 8.45
N PRO A 250 3.23 17.03 9.25
CA PRO A 250 4.52 17.69 9.42
C PRO A 250 5.71 16.75 9.63
N GLU A 251 5.52 15.75 10.49
CA GLU A 251 6.51 14.74 10.87
C GLU A 251 6.95 13.89 9.67
N TYR A 252 6.01 13.37 8.88
CA TYR A 252 6.31 12.60 7.66
C TYR A 252 6.85 13.47 6.52
N TRP A 253 6.46 14.74 6.45
CA TRP A 253 6.98 15.66 5.43
C TRP A 253 8.45 16.01 5.67
N ALA A 254 8.85 16.12 6.94
CA ALA A 254 10.24 16.37 7.34
C ALA A 254 11.11 15.11 7.37
N ASP A 255 10.49 13.93 7.29
CA ASP A 255 11.18 12.64 7.33
C ASP A 255 11.89 12.35 6.00
N PRO A 256 13.25 12.24 5.97
CA PRO A 256 13.99 11.88 4.76
C PRO A 256 13.53 10.56 4.12
N PHE A 257 12.97 9.61 4.88
CA PHE A 257 12.48 8.34 4.34
C PHE A 257 11.31 8.51 3.38
N MET A 258 10.60 9.63 3.46
CA MET A 258 9.47 9.95 2.58
C MET A 258 9.90 10.65 1.29
N TRP A 259 11.21 10.82 1.04
CA TRP A 259 11.74 11.55 -0.11
C TRP A 259 12.80 10.77 -0.89
N ARG A 260 12.70 10.76 -2.22
CA ARG A 260 13.69 10.16 -3.14
C ARG A 260 13.89 11.10 -4.32
N ASP A 261 15.12 11.23 -4.81
CA ASP A 261 15.44 12.11 -5.94
C ASP A 261 14.88 13.54 -5.80
N GLN A 262 14.90 14.08 -4.57
CA GLN A 262 14.32 15.38 -4.21
C GLN A 262 12.80 15.51 -4.39
N LEU A 263 12.08 14.40 -4.46
CA LEU A 263 10.63 14.33 -4.63
C LEU A 263 10.02 13.47 -3.52
N PRO A 264 8.73 13.65 -3.19
CA PRO A 264 8.01 12.66 -2.39
C PRO A 264 8.20 11.27 -3.00
N ARG A 265 8.43 10.26 -2.14
CA ARG A 265 8.84 8.90 -2.55
C ARG A 265 7.92 8.30 -3.62
N GLU A 266 6.60 8.45 -3.48
CA GLU A 266 5.63 7.98 -4.46
C GLU A 266 5.85 8.60 -5.85
N ILE A 267 6.08 9.92 -5.91
CA ILE A 267 6.34 10.64 -7.17
C ILE A 267 7.64 10.17 -7.81
N ALA A 268 8.71 10.02 -7.02
CA ALA A 268 9.99 9.55 -7.54
C ALA A 268 9.89 8.16 -8.17
N ILE A 269 9.18 7.23 -7.50
CA ILE A 269 8.89 5.88 -8.00
C ILE A 269 8.13 5.94 -9.32
N GLN A 270 7.03 6.69 -9.35
CA GLN A 270 6.19 6.77 -10.55
C GLN A 270 6.93 7.40 -11.74
N ARG A 271 7.77 8.43 -11.53
CA ARG A 271 8.60 9.01 -12.59
C ARG A 271 9.60 8.01 -13.15
N ARG A 272 10.31 7.28 -12.27
CA ARG A 272 11.26 6.22 -12.69
C ARG A 272 10.57 5.12 -13.51
N LEU A 273 9.40 4.67 -13.06
CA LEU A 273 8.62 3.68 -13.81
C LEU A 273 8.15 4.25 -15.14
N ASN A 274 7.74 5.51 -15.19
CA ASN A 274 7.33 6.15 -16.43
C ASN A 274 8.48 6.27 -17.45
N GLU A 275 9.70 6.57 -17.00
CA GLU A 275 10.91 6.58 -17.84
C GLU A 275 11.22 5.22 -18.47
N ARG A 276 10.74 4.13 -17.87
CA ARG A 276 10.85 2.75 -18.38
C ARG A 276 9.62 2.27 -19.13
N ASN A 277 8.64 3.13 -19.39
CA ASN A 277 7.33 2.74 -19.91
C ASN A 277 6.67 1.65 -19.05
N GLY A 278 6.75 1.76 -17.73
CA GLY A 278 6.19 0.75 -16.81
C GLY A 278 4.71 0.45 -17.06
N HIS A 279 3.97 1.38 -17.65
CA HIS A 279 2.57 1.19 -18.05
C HIS A 279 2.36 0.11 -19.12
N ASP A 280 3.38 -0.22 -19.91
CA ASP A 280 3.36 -1.35 -20.85
C ASP A 280 3.49 -2.71 -20.11
N TYR A 281 3.86 -2.66 -18.82
CA TYR A 281 4.07 -3.81 -17.94
C TYR A 281 3.06 -3.81 -16.79
N HIS A 282 1.81 -3.41 -17.06
CA HIS A 282 0.73 -3.46 -16.07
C HIS A 282 0.99 -2.60 -14.82
N ILE A 283 1.78 -1.52 -14.93
CA ILE A 283 1.85 -0.48 -13.90
C ILE A 283 0.83 0.61 -14.21
N HIS A 284 0.18 1.14 -13.17
CA HIS A 284 -0.76 2.24 -13.31
C HIS A 284 -0.09 3.47 -13.93
N ARG A 285 -0.61 3.91 -15.08
CA ARG A 285 0.04 4.95 -15.87
C ARG A 285 0.08 6.28 -15.12
N TYR A 286 1.28 6.84 -15.04
CA TYR A 286 1.56 8.16 -14.50
C TYR A 286 1.58 9.18 -15.64
N TYR A 287 0.91 10.32 -15.44
CA TYR A 287 0.93 11.44 -16.39
C TYR A 287 1.82 12.58 -15.88
N ALA A 288 1.63 12.97 -14.61
CA ALA A 288 2.30 14.13 -14.06
C ALA A 288 2.20 14.18 -12.52
N ASP A 289 2.85 15.19 -11.92
CA ASP A 289 2.64 15.57 -10.53
C ASP A 289 2.70 17.09 -10.30
N ARG A 290 2.25 17.49 -9.10
CA ARG A 290 2.41 18.82 -8.54
C ARG A 290 2.76 18.71 -7.06
N ILE A 291 3.68 19.56 -6.60
CA ILE A 291 4.11 19.61 -5.20
C ILE A 291 3.91 21.04 -4.68
N SER A 292 3.34 21.16 -3.48
CA SER A 292 3.18 22.41 -2.74
C SER A 292 3.87 22.27 -1.38
N PHE A 293 5.06 22.84 -1.27
CA PHE A 293 5.82 22.84 -0.01
C PHE A 293 5.11 23.59 1.10
N TYR A 294 4.46 24.70 0.77
CA TYR A 294 3.75 25.52 1.73
C TYR A 294 2.60 24.76 2.40
N GLN A 295 1.91 23.89 1.65
CA GLN A 295 0.78 23.11 2.15
C GLN A 295 1.17 21.70 2.58
N ARG A 296 2.44 21.28 2.40
CA ARG A 296 2.92 19.90 2.61
C ARG A 296 2.01 18.89 1.91
N ARG A 297 1.73 19.22 0.66
CA ARG A 297 0.74 18.53 -0.17
C ARG A 297 1.36 18.26 -1.51
N TYR A 298 1.06 17.09 -2.06
CA TYR A 298 1.36 16.80 -3.45
C TYR A 298 0.16 16.14 -4.11
N ARG A 299 0.11 16.26 -5.42
CA ARG A 299 -0.93 15.70 -6.27
C ARG A 299 -0.28 14.90 -7.38
N VAL A 300 -0.79 13.70 -7.60
CA VAL A 300 -0.34 12.81 -8.67
C VAL A 300 -1.49 12.65 -9.67
N PHE A 301 -1.18 12.72 -10.97
CA PHE A 301 -2.15 12.56 -12.05
C PHE A 301 -1.86 11.23 -12.76
N ASN A 302 -2.87 10.37 -12.81
CA ASN A 302 -2.78 9.02 -13.34
C ASN A 302 -3.92 8.72 -14.31
N GLU A 303 -3.80 7.62 -15.06
CA GLU A 303 -4.92 7.10 -15.86
C GLU A 303 -6.11 6.73 -14.99
N ILE A 304 -7.31 6.81 -15.55
CA ILE A 304 -8.52 6.28 -14.92
C ILE A 304 -8.66 4.78 -15.23
N CYS A 305 -8.99 3.97 -14.22
CA CYS A 305 -9.34 2.57 -14.39
C CYS A 305 -10.86 2.39 -14.21
N ASP A 306 -11.58 2.23 -15.31
CA ASP A 306 -13.04 2.31 -15.37
C ASP A 306 -13.78 1.25 -14.54
N LEU A 307 -13.13 0.11 -14.30
CA LEU A 307 -13.73 -1.04 -13.63
C LEU A 307 -13.36 -1.10 -12.13
N ASN A 308 -12.84 0.02 -11.58
CA ASN A 308 -12.40 0.16 -10.19
C ASN A 308 -11.23 -0.80 -9.84
N HIS A 309 -10.93 -0.96 -8.55
CA HIS A 309 -9.97 -1.94 -8.07
C HIS A 309 -10.53 -3.37 -8.13
N LEU A 310 -9.66 -4.37 -8.29
CA LEU A 310 -9.97 -5.77 -8.56
C LEU A 310 -10.88 -6.39 -7.49
N LEU A 311 -10.70 -5.98 -6.23
CA LEU A 311 -11.62 -6.34 -5.13
C LEU A 311 -13.08 -5.98 -5.46
N SER A 312 -13.33 -4.73 -5.89
CA SER A 312 -14.67 -4.25 -6.21
C SER A 312 -15.18 -4.78 -7.55
N ALA A 313 -14.29 -4.92 -8.54
CA ALA A 313 -14.63 -5.42 -9.87
C ALA A 313 -15.21 -6.85 -9.81
N LEU A 314 -14.70 -7.69 -8.90
CA LEU A 314 -15.09 -9.09 -8.75
C LEU A 314 -16.14 -9.33 -7.65
N ASN A 315 -16.79 -8.28 -7.16
CA ASN A 315 -17.77 -8.36 -6.07
C ASN A 315 -18.97 -9.27 -6.41
N TYR A 316 -19.28 -9.45 -7.70
CA TYR A 316 -20.24 -10.45 -8.19
C TYR A 316 -20.00 -11.84 -7.58
N TYR A 317 -18.79 -12.37 -7.70
CA TYR A 317 -18.43 -13.70 -7.20
C TYR A 317 -18.40 -13.74 -5.67
N THR A 318 -17.91 -12.69 -5.02
CA THR A 318 -17.80 -12.66 -3.55
C THR A 318 -19.16 -12.80 -2.86
N ARG A 319 -20.20 -12.22 -3.45
CA ARG A 319 -21.53 -12.14 -2.83
C ARG A 319 -22.10 -13.51 -2.46
N GLU A 320 -21.83 -14.53 -3.26
CA GLU A 320 -22.38 -15.88 -3.06
C GLU A 320 -21.46 -16.74 -2.19
N TRP A 321 -20.13 -16.59 -2.36
CA TRP A 321 -19.14 -17.37 -1.63
C TRP A 321 -18.88 -16.86 -0.21
N TRP A 322 -18.97 -15.55 0.02
CA TRP A 322 -18.67 -14.95 1.33
C TRP A 322 -19.57 -15.43 2.47
N PRO A 323 -20.91 -15.48 2.33
CA PRO A 323 -21.78 -15.98 3.39
C PRO A 323 -21.41 -17.38 3.86
N ARG A 324 -21.02 -18.28 2.94
CA ARG A 324 -20.60 -19.65 3.28
C ARG A 324 -19.39 -19.66 4.20
N HIS A 325 -18.36 -18.91 3.84
CA HIS A 325 -17.12 -18.81 4.62
C HIS A 325 -17.38 -18.22 6.02
N VAL A 326 -18.20 -17.18 6.10
CA VAL A 326 -18.58 -16.56 7.38
C VAL A 326 -19.38 -17.52 8.25
N ILE A 327 -20.37 -18.22 7.67
CA ILE A 327 -21.18 -19.21 8.39
C ILE A 327 -20.31 -20.37 8.87
N PHE A 328 -19.43 -20.90 8.02
CA PHE A 328 -18.50 -21.97 8.40
C PHE A 328 -17.63 -21.56 9.58
N ARG A 329 -16.92 -20.42 9.47
CA ARG A 329 -16.04 -19.94 10.55
C ARG A 329 -16.80 -19.69 11.84
N ARG A 330 -17.99 -19.11 11.76
CA ARG A 330 -18.85 -18.93 12.93
C ARG A 330 -19.23 -20.27 13.55
N ASN A 331 -19.57 -21.26 12.74
CA ASN A 331 -19.99 -22.58 13.22
C ASN A 331 -18.84 -23.35 13.88
N GLU A 332 -17.61 -23.22 13.35
CA GLU A 332 -16.40 -23.79 13.97
C GLU A 332 -16.02 -23.05 15.27
N ALA A 333 -16.15 -21.73 15.27
CA ALA A 333 -15.92 -20.88 16.42
C ALA A 333 -16.90 -21.10 17.58
N HIS A 334 -18.15 -21.36 17.23
CA HIS A 334 -19.30 -21.39 18.12
C HIS A 334 -20.17 -22.61 17.81
N PRO A 335 -19.67 -23.83 18.08
CA PRO A 335 -20.46 -25.04 17.87
C PRO A 335 -21.79 -25.00 18.63
N GLU A 336 -21.85 -24.32 19.78
CA GLU A 336 -23.07 -24.09 20.54
C GLU A 336 -24.14 -23.28 19.78
N LEU A 337 -23.73 -22.33 18.95
CA LEU A 337 -24.65 -21.55 18.10
C LEU A 337 -25.21 -22.41 16.98
N ARG A 338 -24.35 -23.22 16.35
CA ARG A 338 -24.73 -24.18 15.31
C ARG A 338 -25.76 -25.19 15.85
N ASP A 339 -25.51 -25.74 17.03
CA ASP A 339 -26.40 -26.72 17.64
C ASP A 339 -27.75 -26.08 18.05
N ALA A 340 -27.71 -24.87 18.64
CA ALA A 340 -28.91 -24.11 18.98
C ALA A 340 -29.76 -23.74 17.74
N LEU A 341 -29.11 -23.46 16.61
CA LEU A 341 -29.77 -23.21 15.32
C LEU A 341 -30.52 -24.43 14.80
N ARG A 342 -29.87 -25.59 14.79
CA ARG A 342 -30.48 -26.86 14.38
C ARG A 342 -31.67 -27.25 15.25
N GLU A 343 -31.63 -26.91 16.54
CA GLU A 343 -32.70 -27.17 17.49
C GLU A 343 -33.82 -26.10 17.47
N GLY A 344 -33.71 -25.07 16.62
CA GLY A 344 -34.69 -23.98 16.53
C GLY A 344 -34.80 -23.12 17.79
N LYS A 345 -33.76 -23.08 18.64
CA LYS A 345 -33.76 -22.37 19.93
C LYS A 345 -33.49 -20.88 19.76
N ARG A 346 -34.47 -20.14 19.19
CA ARG A 346 -34.40 -18.68 18.93
C ARG A 346 -33.89 -17.85 20.10
N SER A 347 -34.28 -18.18 21.35
CA SER A 347 -33.82 -17.44 22.53
C SER A 347 -32.33 -17.63 22.85
N VAL A 348 -31.76 -18.79 22.52
CA VAL A 348 -30.32 -19.06 22.66
C VAL A 348 -29.55 -18.34 21.56
N ILE A 349 -30.05 -18.38 20.33
CA ILE A 349 -29.47 -17.68 19.18
C ILE A 349 -29.39 -16.17 19.45
N GLU A 350 -30.49 -15.55 19.89
CA GLU A 350 -30.52 -14.12 20.20
C GLU A 350 -29.54 -13.74 21.33
N LYS A 351 -29.45 -14.59 22.37
CA LYS A 351 -28.57 -14.39 23.53
C LYS A 351 -27.09 -14.54 23.15
N GLU A 352 -26.75 -15.59 22.42
CA GLU A 352 -25.37 -15.86 22.02
C GLU A 352 -24.93 -14.94 20.87
N ARG A 353 -25.85 -14.49 19.99
CA ARG A 353 -25.56 -13.44 18.99
C ARG A 353 -25.20 -12.12 19.66
N LYS A 354 -25.93 -11.71 20.70
CA LYS A 354 -25.58 -10.53 21.51
C LYS A 354 -24.23 -10.70 22.22
N LYS A 355 -23.90 -11.89 22.70
CA LYS A 355 -22.59 -12.18 23.33
C LYS A 355 -21.44 -12.24 22.32
N ALA A 356 -21.63 -12.88 21.16
CA ALA A 356 -20.63 -12.96 20.10
C ALA A 356 -20.34 -11.56 19.56
N TRP A 357 -21.38 -10.75 19.35
CA TRP A 357 -21.23 -9.33 19.05
C TRP A 357 -20.53 -8.58 20.17
N ALA A 358 -20.93 -8.76 21.44
CA ALA A 358 -20.26 -8.13 22.58
C ALA A 358 -18.80 -8.59 22.76
N ARG A 359 -18.40 -9.78 22.29
CA ARG A 359 -17.01 -10.25 22.26
C ARG A 359 -16.23 -9.70 21.07
N PHE A 360 -16.89 -9.56 19.93
CA PHE A 360 -16.32 -8.98 18.72
C PHE A 360 -16.09 -7.47 18.90
N VAL A 361 -17.02 -6.79 19.56
CA VAL A 361 -17.00 -5.34 19.83
C VAL A 361 -16.30 -5.01 21.15
N GLY A 362 -16.56 -5.76 22.23
CA GLY A 362 -15.94 -5.58 23.54
C GLY A 362 -14.61 -6.31 23.71
N ASP A 363 -13.93 -6.58 22.60
CA ASP A 363 -12.59 -7.10 22.59
C ASP A 363 -11.65 -6.05 23.25
N PRO A 364 -10.91 -6.38 24.33
CA PRO A 364 -9.98 -5.45 24.97
C PRO A 364 -8.86 -4.95 24.02
N ARG A 365 -8.75 -5.51 22.81
CA ARG A 365 -7.88 -5.08 21.71
C ARG A 365 -8.38 -3.84 20.95
N HIS A 366 -9.64 -3.42 21.15
CA HIS A 366 -10.16 -2.10 20.76
C HIS A 366 -10.68 -1.36 22.00
N PRO A 367 -9.81 -0.84 22.88
CA PRO A 367 -10.21 -0.21 24.15
C PRO A 367 -11.10 1.03 23.98
N ASP A 368 -11.07 1.68 22.81
CA ASP A 368 -11.97 2.78 22.45
C ASP A 368 -13.39 2.32 22.08
N PHE A 369 -13.56 1.02 21.82
CA PHE A 369 -14.85 0.34 21.64
C PHE A 369 -15.25 -0.36 22.95
N THR A 370 -15.37 0.41 24.03
CA THR A 370 -15.99 -0.12 25.24
C THR A 370 -17.51 -0.14 25.03
N PRO A 371 -18.18 -1.30 24.96
CA PRO A 371 -19.64 -1.29 24.95
C PRO A 371 -20.06 -0.91 26.37
N GLN A 372 -20.49 0.34 26.56
CA GLN A 372 -21.23 0.74 27.74
C GLN A 372 -22.61 0.08 27.65
N ILE A 373 -22.68 -1.19 28.04
CA ILE A 373 -23.88 -2.02 28.06
C ILE A 373 -24.74 -1.57 29.25
N GLU A 374 -25.43 -0.45 29.09
CA GLU A 374 -26.78 -0.17 29.61
C GLU A 374 -27.18 1.26 29.23
N GLY A 375 -27.96 1.41 28.15
CA GLY A 375 -28.69 2.64 27.85
C GLY A 375 -28.19 3.52 26.71
N GLN A 376 -27.15 3.15 25.95
CA GLN A 376 -26.77 3.87 24.74
C GLN A 376 -27.39 3.26 23.46
N GLU A 377 -27.74 4.15 22.53
CA GLU A 377 -28.24 3.84 21.18
C GLU A 377 -27.27 2.91 20.45
N GLN A 378 -27.83 2.00 19.65
CA GLN A 378 -27.10 0.98 18.91
C GLN A 378 -25.93 1.59 18.12
N ASP A 379 -24.78 0.92 18.16
CA ASP A 379 -23.65 1.22 17.29
C ASP A 379 -24.12 1.37 15.82
N PRO A 380 -23.94 2.54 15.18
CA PRO A 380 -24.36 2.74 13.79
C PRO A 380 -23.70 1.77 12.81
N ASP A 381 -22.52 1.23 13.13
CA ASP A 381 -21.89 0.17 12.34
C ASP A 381 -22.59 -1.17 12.55
N PHE A 382 -23.15 -1.46 13.74
CA PHE A 382 -23.99 -2.64 13.95
C PHE A 382 -25.24 -2.60 13.06
N GLU A 383 -25.92 -1.46 12.96
CA GLU A 383 -27.06 -1.31 12.05
C GLU A 383 -26.65 -1.44 10.58
N LYS A 384 -25.45 -0.97 10.21
CA LYS A 384 -24.88 -1.17 8.86
C LYS A 384 -24.56 -2.64 8.58
N TRP A 385 -24.05 -3.38 9.57
CA TRP A 385 -23.87 -4.84 9.51
C TRP A 385 -25.20 -5.57 9.39
N MET A 386 -26.22 -5.14 10.14
CA MET A 386 -27.59 -5.66 10.08
C MET A 386 -28.27 -5.40 8.73
N GLN A 387 -27.84 -4.35 8.03
CA GLN A 387 -28.29 -4.02 6.67
C GLN A 387 -27.55 -4.80 5.57
N ILE A 388 -26.55 -5.62 5.90
CA ILE A 388 -25.96 -6.53 4.91
C ILE A 388 -27.05 -7.51 4.49
N SER A 389 -27.51 -7.36 3.24
CA SER A 389 -28.49 -8.25 2.64
C SER A 389 -28.05 -9.70 2.80
N GLY A 390 -28.90 -10.54 3.39
CA GLY A 390 -28.59 -11.94 3.64
C GLY A 390 -28.02 -12.24 5.03
N LEU A 391 -27.75 -11.28 5.91
CA LEU A 391 -27.36 -11.56 7.30
C LEU A 391 -28.42 -12.40 8.05
N GLU A 392 -29.71 -12.18 7.78
CA GLU A 392 -30.79 -13.02 8.32
C GLU A 392 -30.69 -14.48 7.84
N ASN A 393 -30.31 -14.69 6.57
CA ASN A 393 -30.01 -16.02 6.03
C ASN A 393 -28.75 -16.61 6.67
N MET A 394 -27.72 -15.79 6.91
CA MET A 394 -26.50 -16.21 7.61
C MET A 394 -26.78 -16.64 9.05
N VAL A 395 -27.67 -15.94 9.74
CA VAL A 395 -28.01 -16.20 11.15
C VAL A 395 -28.93 -17.42 11.29
N GLY A 396 -29.78 -17.74 10.31
CA GLY A 396 -30.83 -18.76 10.46
C GLY A 396 -30.70 -20.06 9.65
N GLY A 397 -29.83 -20.12 8.63
CA GLY A 397 -29.85 -21.19 7.63
C GLY A 397 -28.74 -22.24 7.74
N ASP A 398 -28.96 -23.38 7.06
CA ASP A 398 -27.88 -24.25 6.60
C ASP A 398 -26.91 -23.45 5.71
N LEU A 399 -25.71 -24.00 5.44
CA LEU A 399 -24.86 -23.44 4.39
C LEU A 399 -25.73 -23.31 3.12
N PRO A 400 -25.69 -22.17 2.41
CA PRO A 400 -26.35 -22.04 1.11
C PRO A 400 -26.04 -23.24 0.19
N GLU A 401 -26.77 -23.40 -0.91
CA GLU A 401 -26.27 -24.29 -1.96
C GLU A 401 -24.91 -23.77 -2.47
N GLU A 402 -24.07 -24.67 -2.98
CA GLU A 402 -22.78 -24.26 -3.52
C GLU A 402 -23.01 -23.36 -4.73
N PRO A 403 -22.45 -22.13 -4.76
CA PRO A 403 -22.56 -21.24 -5.90
C PRO A 403 -22.11 -21.97 -7.16
N GLU A 404 -22.86 -21.81 -8.25
CA GLU A 404 -22.48 -22.39 -9.54
C GLU A 404 -21.29 -21.62 -10.14
N ASP A 405 -21.27 -20.31 -9.93
CA ASP A 405 -20.31 -19.40 -10.55
C ASP A 405 -19.03 -19.27 -9.70
N VAL A 406 -17.89 -19.40 -10.38
CA VAL A 406 -16.56 -19.04 -9.88
C VAL A 406 -15.87 -18.12 -10.87
N ILE A 407 -14.88 -17.38 -10.40
CA ILE A 407 -14.00 -16.60 -11.28
C ILE A 407 -13.38 -17.57 -12.31
N PRO A 408 -13.46 -17.30 -13.62
CA PRO A 408 -12.89 -18.17 -14.63
C PRO A 408 -11.40 -18.40 -14.40
N GLU A 409 -10.97 -19.66 -14.37
CA GLU A 409 -9.57 -20.01 -14.14
C GLU A 409 -8.62 -19.30 -15.12
N ARG A 410 -9.04 -19.18 -16.39
CA ARG A 410 -8.27 -18.47 -17.42
C ARG A 410 -8.05 -16.99 -17.06
N PHE A 411 -9.06 -16.34 -16.46
CA PHE A 411 -8.91 -14.96 -16.00
C PHE A 411 -7.93 -14.89 -14.83
N ILE A 412 -7.96 -15.84 -13.89
CA ILE A 412 -6.97 -15.92 -12.80
C ILE A 412 -5.55 -16.04 -13.35
N TRP A 413 -5.32 -16.92 -14.32
CA TRP A 413 -4.02 -17.02 -15.00
C TRP A 413 -3.62 -15.73 -15.71
N THR A 414 -4.58 -15.00 -16.28
CA THR A 414 -4.35 -13.70 -16.92
C THR A 414 -3.90 -12.66 -15.88
N VAL A 415 -4.61 -12.54 -14.76
CA VAL A 415 -4.22 -11.65 -13.66
C VAL A 415 -2.83 -12.02 -13.12
N PHE A 416 -2.56 -13.32 -12.95
CA PHE A 416 -1.26 -13.80 -12.46
C PHE A 416 -0.13 -13.40 -13.42
N ASP A 417 -0.29 -13.65 -14.72
CA ASP A 417 0.69 -13.30 -15.76
C ASP A 417 1.00 -11.80 -15.81
N GLN A 418 -0.03 -10.96 -15.68
CA GLN A 418 0.06 -9.50 -15.71
C GLN A 418 0.71 -8.93 -14.44
N LEU A 419 0.40 -9.49 -13.26
CA LEU A 419 1.08 -9.12 -12.02
C LEU A 419 2.55 -9.55 -12.03
N VAL A 420 2.89 -10.68 -12.64
CA VAL A 420 4.31 -11.08 -12.80
C VAL A 420 5.07 -10.05 -13.65
N ASP A 421 4.47 -9.51 -14.71
CA ASP A 421 5.10 -8.43 -15.49
C ASP A 421 5.27 -7.15 -14.67
N ALA A 422 4.22 -6.74 -13.94
CA ALA A 422 4.27 -5.56 -13.06
C ALA A 422 5.36 -5.69 -11.99
N LEU A 423 5.48 -6.85 -11.34
CA LEU A 423 6.49 -7.08 -10.32
C LEU A 423 7.89 -7.22 -10.93
N THR A 424 7.99 -7.73 -12.16
CA THR A 424 9.28 -7.82 -12.87
C THR A 424 9.83 -6.43 -13.17
N ILE A 425 9.01 -5.52 -13.71
CA ILE A 425 9.49 -4.17 -14.04
C ILE A 425 9.92 -3.40 -12.77
N LEU A 426 9.27 -3.65 -11.63
CA LEU A 426 9.68 -3.11 -10.33
C LEU A 426 11.03 -3.67 -9.88
N ALA A 427 11.23 -4.98 -10.01
CA ALA A 427 12.44 -5.66 -9.57
C ALA A 427 13.68 -5.28 -10.40
N ILE A 428 13.58 -5.30 -11.72
CA ILE A 428 14.74 -5.23 -12.62
C ILE A 428 14.73 -4.05 -13.60
N GLY A 429 13.66 -3.25 -13.68
CA GLY A 429 13.61 -2.05 -14.51
C GLY A 429 13.54 -2.31 -16.01
N GLY A 430 13.31 -3.57 -16.38
CA GLY A 430 13.07 -4.03 -17.75
C GLY A 430 12.14 -5.22 -17.78
N ASP A 431 12.06 -5.87 -18.94
CA ASP A 431 11.34 -7.12 -19.10
C ASP A 431 12.17 -8.32 -18.62
N VAL A 432 11.53 -9.48 -18.53
CA VAL A 432 12.18 -10.75 -18.17
C VAL A 432 13.31 -11.13 -19.16
N SER A 433 13.40 -10.50 -20.33
CA SER A 433 14.43 -10.81 -21.33
C SER A 433 15.80 -10.20 -21.04
N GLY A 434 15.90 -9.35 -20.00
CA GLY A 434 17.17 -9.13 -19.29
C GLY A 434 18.07 -8.04 -19.87
N SER A 435 17.54 -6.85 -20.15
CA SER A 435 18.42 -5.67 -20.19
C SER A 435 18.82 -5.33 -18.75
N ASP A 436 19.95 -5.88 -18.28
CA ASP A 436 20.55 -5.53 -16.99
C ASP A 436 20.92 -4.04 -16.98
N ASP A 437 19.96 -3.21 -16.58
CA ASP A 437 20.25 -1.83 -16.31
C ASP A 437 20.90 -1.74 -14.94
N LYS A 438 22.22 -1.60 -14.95
CA LYS A 438 23.03 -1.51 -13.74
C LYS A 438 22.69 -0.28 -12.88
N GLU A 439 21.97 0.70 -13.43
CA GLU A 439 21.49 1.87 -12.70
C GLU A 439 20.11 1.62 -12.06
N TRP A 440 19.36 0.60 -12.50
CA TRP A 440 18.10 0.26 -11.88
C TRP A 440 18.30 -0.27 -10.47
N LYS A 441 17.46 0.22 -9.57
CA LYS A 441 17.40 -0.21 -8.18
C LYS A 441 16.02 -0.81 -7.98
N GLU A 442 16.00 -2.03 -7.48
CA GLU A 442 14.77 -2.76 -7.18
C GLU A 442 13.80 -1.87 -6.40
N ILE A 443 12.58 -1.77 -6.92
CA ILE A 443 11.45 -1.13 -6.26
C ILE A 443 10.66 -2.24 -5.58
N VAL A 444 10.60 -2.23 -4.26
CA VAL A 444 9.76 -3.13 -3.48
C VAL A 444 8.42 -2.45 -3.26
N HIS A 445 7.32 -3.07 -3.72
CA HIS A 445 6.00 -2.43 -3.61
C HIS A 445 5.51 -2.34 -2.16
N ASN A 446 5.75 -3.39 -1.37
CA ASN A 446 5.45 -3.49 0.06
C ASN A 446 3.97 -3.31 0.48
N ASP A 447 3.01 -3.31 -0.45
CA ASP A 447 1.58 -3.29 -0.15
C ASP A 447 0.73 -3.75 -1.34
N VAL A 448 1.10 -4.88 -1.94
CA VAL A 448 0.34 -5.45 -3.07
C VAL A 448 -0.88 -6.18 -2.52
N HIS A 449 -2.08 -5.75 -2.92
CA HIS A 449 -3.35 -6.38 -2.57
C HIS A 449 -4.45 -6.02 -3.58
N LEU A 450 -5.59 -6.70 -3.51
CA LEU A 450 -6.69 -6.53 -4.47
C LEU A 450 -7.30 -5.12 -4.56
N GLN A 451 -7.06 -4.23 -3.58
CA GLN A 451 -7.52 -2.83 -3.66
C GLN A 451 -6.48 -1.91 -4.33
N ASN A 452 -5.22 -2.35 -4.38
CA ASN A 452 -4.11 -1.66 -5.06
C ASN A 452 -3.86 -2.22 -6.47
N ILE A 453 -4.74 -3.11 -6.93
CA ILE A 453 -4.76 -3.62 -8.30
C ILE A 453 -6.01 -3.08 -8.97
N PHE A 454 -5.86 -2.25 -9.98
CA PHE A 454 -6.96 -1.65 -10.72
C PHE A 454 -7.27 -2.42 -11.99
N VAL A 455 -8.53 -2.35 -12.45
CA VAL A 455 -9.02 -3.08 -13.61
C VAL A 455 -9.35 -2.10 -14.73
N LYS A 456 -8.68 -2.27 -15.86
CA LYS A 456 -8.88 -1.49 -17.08
C LYS A 456 -9.80 -2.23 -18.03
N ARG A 457 -10.70 -1.50 -18.67
CA ARG A 457 -11.54 -2.06 -19.73
C ARG A 457 -10.66 -2.52 -20.89
N ALA A 458 -10.94 -3.70 -21.44
CA ALA A 458 -10.28 -4.13 -22.67
C ALA A 458 -10.65 -3.19 -23.82
N GLU A 459 -9.64 -2.73 -24.56
CA GLU A 459 -9.84 -1.91 -25.74
C GLU A 459 -10.72 -2.68 -26.74
N HIS A 460 -11.79 -2.05 -27.20
CA HIS A 460 -12.76 -2.62 -28.15
C HIS A 460 -13.62 -3.79 -27.64
N ALA A 461 -13.62 -4.11 -26.33
CA ALA A 461 -14.52 -5.12 -25.82
C ALA A 461 -15.98 -4.72 -26.05
N GLU A 462 -16.73 -5.54 -26.79
CA GLU A 462 -18.15 -5.27 -27.05
C GLU A 462 -18.93 -5.32 -25.72
N ASN A 463 -18.55 -6.25 -24.82
CA ASN A 463 -19.16 -6.58 -23.53
C ASN A 463 -20.69 -6.70 -23.57
N THR A 464 -21.24 -7.63 -22.78
CA THR A 464 -22.70 -7.81 -22.73
C THR A 464 -23.20 -7.30 -21.38
N PRO A 465 -23.94 -6.17 -21.32
CA PRO A 465 -24.64 -5.76 -20.12
C PRO A 465 -25.60 -6.89 -19.71
N LEU A 466 -25.50 -7.33 -18.46
CA LEU A 466 -26.43 -8.29 -17.90
C LEU A 466 -27.60 -7.52 -17.25
N PRO A 467 -28.83 -8.06 -17.28
CA PRO A 467 -29.96 -7.44 -16.60
C PRO A 467 -29.66 -7.38 -15.09
N PRO A 468 -30.00 -6.27 -14.40
CA PRO A 468 -29.85 -6.20 -12.96
C PRO A 468 -30.68 -7.31 -12.31
N THR A 469 -30.14 -8.02 -11.33
CA THR A 469 -30.94 -9.00 -10.59
C THR A 469 -31.97 -8.28 -9.70
N GLU A 470 -33.11 -8.90 -9.43
CA GLU A 470 -34.25 -8.26 -8.72
C GLU A 470 -33.89 -7.69 -7.33
N ASN A 471 -32.72 -8.05 -6.78
CA ASN A 471 -32.24 -7.65 -5.46
C ASN A 471 -30.99 -6.74 -5.49
N GLU A 472 -30.60 -6.19 -6.65
CA GLU A 472 -29.32 -5.47 -6.79
C GLU A 472 -29.40 -3.97 -6.52
N SER A 473 -28.30 -3.47 -5.93
CA SER A 473 -27.87 -2.08 -5.94
C SER A 473 -27.88 -1.53 -7.36
N ASN A 474 -27.87 -0.20 -7.55
CA ASN A 474 -27.79 0.41 -8.88
C ASN A 474 -26.46 0.10 -9.64
N GLU A 475 -25.65 -0.85 -9.18
CA GLU A 475 -24.40 -1.22 -9.85
C GLU A 475 -24.73 -1.99 -11.13
N GLY A 476 -24.06 -1.61 -12.22
CA GLY A 476 -24.16 -2.37 -13.47
C GLY A 476 -23.38 -3.67 -13.35
N ILE A 477 -23.74 -4.68 -14.13
CA ILE A 477 -22.94 -5.88 -14.32
C ILE A 477 -22.72 -6.10 -15.82
N VAL A 478 -21.48 -6.41 -16.20
CA VAL A 478 -21.11 -6.75 -17.57
C VAL A 478 -20.43 -8.09 -17.62
N GLN A 479 -20.68 -8.79 -18.72
CA GLN A 479 -20.02 -10.03 -19.04
C GLN A 479 -18.98 -9.81 -20.15
N TYR A 480 -17.78 -10.33 -19.95
CA TYR A 480 -16.68 -10.37 -20.90
C TYR A 480 -16.47 -11.80 -21.40
N GLU A 481 -16.22 -11.92 -22.70
CA GLU A 481 -15.74 -13.16 -23.31
C GLU A 481 -14.23 -13.33 -23.04
N ALA A 482 -13.71 -14.56 -23.12
CA ALA A 482 -12.34 -14.87 -22.73
C ALA A 482 -11.23 -14.14 -23.51
N HIS A 483 -11.54 -13.71 -24.72
CA HIS A 483 -10.63 -12.95 -25.58
C HIS A 483 -10.73 -11.44 -25.37
N GLU A 484 -11.69 -10.99 -24.56
CA GLU A 484 -11.96 -9.60 -24.23
C GLU A 484 -11.77 -9.31 -22.75
N TYR A 485 -11.10 -10.21 -22.01
CA TYR A 485 -10.88 -10.00 -20.58
C TYR A 485 -10.22 -8.65 -20.31
N PRO A 486 -10.68 -7.92 -19.29
CA PRO A 486 -10.04 -6.69 -18.88
C PRO A 486 -8.61 -6.96 -18.41
N SER A 487 -7.72 -5.99 -18.58
CA SER A 487 -6.37 -6.05 -18.02
C SER A 487 -6.36 -5.47 -16.61
N VAL A 488 -5.46 -5.96 -15.76
CA VAL A 488 -5.18 -5.37 -14.45
C VAL A 488 -3.93 -4.50 -14.51
N VAL A 489 -3.84 -3.53 -13.60
CA VAL A 489 -2.65 -2.71 -13.36
C VAL A 489 -2.38 -2.56 -11.87
N LEU A 490 -1.12 -2.57 -11.48
CA LEU A 490 -0.65 -2.37 -10.12
C LEU A 490 -0.47 -0.87 -9.83
N ALA A 491 -0.95 -0.42 -8.67
CA ALA A 491 -0.97 0.98 -8.27
C ALA A 491 -0.73 1.16 -6.77
N ASP A 492 -0.79 2.41 -6.31
CA ASP A 492 -0.59 2.83 -4.92
C ASP A 492 0.82 2.55 -4.38
N PHE A 493 1.74 3.44 -4.74
CA PHE A 493 3.15 3.34 -4.37
C PHE A 493 3.50 4.07 -3.06
N ASP A 494 2.50 4.38 -2.21
CA ASP A 494 2.69 5.10 -0.94
C ASP A 494 3.69 4.39 -0.02
N ARG A 495 3.60 3.06 0.05
CA ARG A 495 4.47 2.21 0.88
C ARG A 495 5.64 1.60 0.15
N SER A 496 5.68 1.80 -1.17
CA SER A 496 6.77 1.30 -1.99
C SER A 496 8.04 2.07 -1.73
N PHE A 497 9.17 1.40 -1.89
CA PHE A 497 10.48 1.98 -1.68
C PHE A 497 11.49 1.36 -2.64
N PHE A 498 12.58 2.06 -2.87
CA PHE A 498 13.75 1.52 -3.56
C PHE A 498 14.98 2.12 -2.91
N ASP A 499 16.04 1.35 -2.90
CA ASP A 499 17.29 1.78 -2.34
C ASP A 499 17.98 2.76 -3.30
N LEU A 500 18.22 3.99 -2.85
CA LEU A 500 18.96 5.00 -3.61
C LEU A 500 20.47 4.79 -3.59
N GLN A 501 20.95 3.79 -2.87
CA GLN A 501 22.31 3.83 -2.39
C GLN A 501 23.36 3.24 -3.34
N SER A 502 24.51 3.92 -3.33
CA SER A 502 25.83 3.33 -3.54
C SER A 502 26.27 2.63 -2.25
N GLU A 503 27.24 1.70 -2.30
CA GLU A 503 27.80 0.94 -1.16
C GLU A 503 28.28 1.79 0.05
N ASP A 504 28.18 3.12 -0.06
CA ASP A 504 28.82 4.11 0.78
C ASP A 504 27.89 5.01 1.62
N ASP A 505 26.56 4.88 1.55
CA ASP A 505 25.64 5.76 2.28
C ASP A 505 25.27 5.18 3.68
N GLN A 506 25.25 6.05 4.70
CA GLN A 506 24.99 5.72 6.11
C GLN A 506 23.51 5.79 6.48
N TYR A 507 22.68 6.40 5.61
CA TYR A 507 21.23 6.46 5.75
C TYR A 507 20.57 5.37 4.93
N ALA A 508 21.14 4.17 5.01
CA ALA A 508 20.56 2.98 4.39
C ALA A 508 19.07 2.99 4.65
N ASP A 509 18.31 2.85 3.57
CA ASP A 509 16.97 2.30 3.65
C ASP A 509 17.16 0.93 4.29
N ASN A 510 17.27 0.94 5.61
CA ASN A 510 17.53 -0.24 6.37
C ASN A 510 16.30 -1.08 6.13
N PRO A 511 16.43 -2.27 5.56
CA PRO A 511 15.36 -3.26 5.45
C PRO A 511 14.42 -3.28 6.66
N VAL A 512 15.02 -3.15 7.85
CA VAL A 512 14.35 -3.15 9.15
C VAL A 512 13.39 -1.97 9.35
N HIS A 513 13.58 -0.83 8.68
CA HIS A 513 12.63 0.30 8.71
C HIS A 513 11.32 -0.03 7.97
N TYR A 514 11.37 -0.96 7.02
CA TYR A 514 10.21 -1.45 6.27
C TYR A 514 9.63 -2.73 6.85
N MET A 515 10.38 -3.36 7.77
CA MET A 515 9.87 -4.47 8.54
C MET A 515 8.83 -3.96 9.52
N PHE A 516 7.77 -4.73 9.66
CA PHE A 516 6.87 -4.57 10.77
C PHE A 516 7.58 -5.04 12.06
N GLY A 517 7.16 -4.51 13.21
CA GLY A 517 7.70 -4.89 14.52
C GLY A 517 7.45 -6.36 14.87
N GLU A 518 7.28 -6.67 16.16
CA GLU A 518 6.96 -8.04 16.59
C GLU A 518 5.71 -8.57 15.88
N THR A 519 5.71 -9.86 15.52
CA THR A 519 4.57 -10.53 14.89
C THR A 519 3.28 -10.19 15.62
N PRO A 520 2.28 -9.63 14.92
CA PRO A 520 0.98 -9.46 15.48
C PRO A 520 0.35 -10.85 15.42
N ASP A 521 0.47 -11.62 16.49
CA ASP A 521 -0.51 -12.67 16.78
C ASP A 521 -1.95 -12.07 16.81
N ASN A 522 -2.10 -10.73 16.82
CA ASN A 522 -3.36 -10.01 17.01
C ASN A 522 -3.66 -8.88 16.01
N GLY A 523 -2.84 -8.64 14.98
CA GLY A 523 -3.00 -7.50 14.07
C GLY A 523 -3.82 -7.83 12.81
N LEU A 524 -4.63 -6.87 12.35
CA LEU A 524 -5.39 -6.96 11.09
C LEU A 524 -4.45 -7.15 9.87
N ALA A 525 -3.23 -6.63 9.95
CA ALA A 525 -2.21 -6.76 8.92
C ALA A 525 -1.47 -8.12 8.89
N ALA A 526 -1.56 -8.93 9.95
CA ALA A 526 -0.62 -10.03 10.17
C ALA A 526 -0.54 -11.00 8.98
N GLY A 527 -1.65 -11.29 8.31
CA GLY A 527 -1.71 -12.23 7.21
C GLY A 527 -1.56 -11.67 5.80
N ARG A 528 -1.39 -10.35 5.64
CA ARG A 528 -1.18 -9.72 4.32
C ARG A 528 0.26 -9.87 3.83
N TYR A 529 1.20 -9.94 4.77
CA TYR A 529 2.60 -9.80 4.46
C TYR A 529 3.36 -11.12 4.64
N PRO A 530 4.44 -11.34 3.88
CA PRO A 530 5.22 -12.54 4.00
C PRO A 530 5.96 -12.61 5.35
N PRO A 531 6.37 -13.79 5.86
CA PRO A 531 6.85 -13.92 7.23
C PRO A 531 8.16 -13.14 7.45
N GLU A 532 8.98 -13.00 6.41
CA GLU A 532 10.25 -12.28 6.45
C GLU A 532 10.15 -10.76 6.59
N VAL A 533 8.98 -10.13 6.48
CA VAL A 533 8.86 -8.69 6.80
C VAL A 533 8.67 -8.44 8.30
N TRP A 534 8.59 -9.49 9.13
CA TRP A 534 8.39 -9.37 10.57
C TRP A 534 9.72 -9.50 11.32
N GLY A 535 9.92 -8.66 12.34
CA GLY A 535 11.15 -8.60 13.14
C GLY A 535 11.62 -9.92 13.75
N ASP A 536 10.67 -10.81 14.05
CA ASP A 536 10.90 -12.10 14.72
C ASP A 536 11.07 -13.28 13.75
N PHE A 537 11.08 -13.05 12.44
CA PHE A 537 11.30 -14.10 11.47
C PHE A 537 12.67 -14.74 11.65
N ALA A 538 12.68 -16.04 11.95
CA ALA A 538 13.91 -16.77 12.28
C ALA A 538 14.92 -16.91 11.11
N GLY A 539 14.57 -16.45 9.89
CA GLY A 539 15.36 -16.61 8.67
C GLY A 539 16.00 -15.33 8.13
N HIS A 540 16.20 -14.30 8.96
CA HIS A 540 16.92 -13.09 8.53
C HIS A 540 18.42 -13.39 8.29
N ASP A 541 18.80 -13.68 7.06
CA ASP A 541 20.20 -13.83 6.62
C ASP A 541 20.71 -12.63 5.79
N GLY A 542 19.89 -11.59 5.64
CA GLY A 542 20.28 -10.31 5.03
C GLY A 542 19.78 -10.08 3.61
N GLU A 543 19.15 -11.06 2.96
CA GLU A 543 18.61 -10.97 1.60
C GLU A 543 17.07 -10.98 1.57
N ILE A 544 16.44 -10.09 2.34
CA ILE A 544 15.00 -10.15 2.65
C ILE A 544 14.12 -9.87 1.41
N PHE A 545 14.60 -9.17 0.37
CA PHE A 545 13.72 -8.55 -0.64
C PHE A 545 13.55 -9.31 -1.95
N GLN A 546 14.52 -10.10 -2.40
CA GLN A 546 14.54 -10.67 -3.77
C GLN A 546 13.34 -11.57 -4.14
N LYS A 547 12.50 -11.97 -3.17
CA LYS A 547 11.33 -12.84 -3.38
C LYS A 547 10.10 -12.50 -2.53
N LEU A 548 10.02 -11.29 -1.98
CA LEU A 548 8.82 -10.83 -1.26
C LEU A 548 7.58 -10.89 -2.15
N ASP A 549 7.75 -10.49 -3.40
CA ASP A 549 6.68 -10.31 -4.36
C ASP A 549 6.04 -11.63 -4.79
N SER A 550 6.81 -12.73 -4.77
CA SER A 550 6.31 -14.07 -5.10
C SER A 550 5.23 -14.53 -4.11
N LYS A 551 5.44 -14.33 -2.79
CA LYS A 551 4.42 -14.69 -1.79
C LYS A 551 3.21 -13.76 -1.85
N THR A 552 3.43 -12.46 -2.00
CA THR A 552 2.31 -11.51 -2.09
C THR A 552 1.43 -11.80 -3.31
N ASN A 553 2.04 -12.15 -4.45
CA ASN A 553 1.33 -12.62 -5.64
C ASN A 553 0.55 -13.92 -5.34
N GLY A 554 1.19 -14.93 -4.72
CA GLY A 554 0.53 -16.15 -4.27
C GLY A 554 -0.69 -15.91 -3.39
N GLN A 555 -0.63 -14.93 -2.49
CA GLN A 555 -1.76 -14.55 -1.65
C GLN A 555 -2.91 -13.92 -2.44
N ILE A 556 -2.60 -13.01 -3.37
CA ILE A 556 -3.60 -12.40 -4.25
C ILE A 556 -4.32 -13.49 -5.04
N ILE A 557 -3.56 -14.40 -5.65
CA ILE A 557 -4.14 -15.49 -6.43
C ILE A 557 -4.94 -16.43 -5.53
N TRP A 558 -4.46 -16.76 -4.33
CA TRP A 558 -5.23 -17.53 -3.34
C TRP A 558 -6.60 -16.88 -3.05
N MET A 559 -6.68 -15.56 -2.87
CA MET A 559 -7.95 -14.88 -2.65
C MET A 559 -8.91 -15.01 -3.84
N LEU A 560 -8.39 -15.03 -5.07
CA LEU A 560 -9.18 -15.26 -6.28
C LEU A 560 -9.70 -16.71 -6.34
N LEU A 561 -8.87 -17.70 -6.01
CA LEU A 561 -9.31 -19.11 -5.93
C LEU A 561 -10.43 -19.29 -4.89
N MET A 562 -10.38 -18.54 -3.80
CA MET A 562 -11.44 -18.61 -2.77
C MET A 562 -12.73 -17.89 -3.18
N ASN A 563 -12.72 -17.14 -4.29
CA ASN A 563 -13.81 -16.23 -4.64
C ASN A 563 -14.15 -15.29 -3.47
N LEU A 564 -13.11 -14.82 -2.75
CA LEU A 564 -13.23 -13.89 -1.64
C LEU A 564 -12.66 -12.48 -1.92
N PRO A 565 -12.86 -11.86 -3.10
CA PRO A 565 -12.48 -10.47 -3.29
C PRO A 565 -13.43 -9.49 -2.56
N GLY A 566 -13.77 -9.71 -1.28
CA GLY A 566 -14.79 -8.94 -0.55
C GLY A 566 -14.24 -8.02 0.54
N ARG A 567 -15.05 -7.02 0.93
CA ARG A 567 -14.79 -5.90 1.88
C ARG A 567 -14.39 -6.26 3.33
N HIS A 568 -13.93 -7.48 3.59
CA HIS A 568 -13.73 -7.97 4.95
C HIS A 568 -12.27 -8.32 5.20
N MET A 569 -11.56 -7.38 5.82
CA MET A 569 -10.16 -7.46 6.26
C MET A 569 -9.78 -8.75 7.01
N ILE A 570 -10.75 -9.47 7.57
CA ILE A 570 -10.52 -10.71 8.34
C ILE A 570 -10.28 -11.92 7.42
N LEU A 571 -10.82 -11.89 6.19
CA LEU A 571 -10.71 -13.00 5.21
C LEU A 571 -9.71 -12.72 4.09
N GLU A 572 -9.07 -11.55 4.07
CA GLU A 572 -8.09 -11.16 3.04
C GLU A 572 -6.73 -11.87 3.17
N VAL A 573 -6.65 -12.93 3.97
CA VAL A 573 -5.38 -13.57 4.33
C VAL A 573 -5.50 -15.09 4.30
N PRO A 574 -4.51 -15.81 3.74
CA PRO A 574 -4.43 -17.26 3.83
C PRO A 574 -4.43 -17.74 5.28
N PHE A 575 -5.24 -18.77 5.57
CA PHE A 575 -5.45 -19.28 6.91
C PHE A 575 -5.60 -20.80 6.92
N LEU A 576 -5.16 -21.42 8.02
CA LEU A 576 -5.33 -22.85 8.28
C LEU A 576 -6.51 -23.05 9.23
N ASP A 577 -7.39 -24.01 8.92
CA ASP A 577 -8.65 -24.23 9.65
C ASP A 577 -8.47 -24.85 11.05
N ASN A 578 -7.27 -25.28 11.40
CA ASN A 578 -7.01 -26.04 12.62
C ASN A 578 -6.92 -25.20 13.93
N ALA A 579 -7.37 -23.94 13.95
CA ALA A 579 -7.17 -23.04 15.10
C ALA A 579 -8.35 -22.12 15.49
N GLY A 580 -9.61 -22.51 15.23
CA GLY A 580 -10.79 -21.76 15.71
C GLY A 580 -11.15 -20.51 14.90
N THR A 581 -11.84 -19.53 15.50
CA THR A 581 -12.43 -18.33 14.84
C THR A 581 -11.53 -17.60 13.86
N GLN A 582 -10.23 -17.53 14.16
CA GLN A 582 -9.28 -16.74 13.38
C GLN A 582 -8.48 -17.60 12.39
N GLY A 583 -8.51 -18.94 12.53
CA GLY A 583 -7.56 -19.82 11.86
C GLY A 583 -6.11 -19.52 12.25
N ARG A 584 -5.18 -20.43 11.97
CA ARG A 584 -3.76 -20.11 12.06
C ARG A 584 -3.39 -19.42 10.75
N LYS A 585 -3.13 -18.11 10.78
CA LYS A 585 -2.66 -17.36 9.61
C LYS A 585 -1.29 -17.89 9.18
N LEU A 586 -0.96 -17.84 7.89
CA LEU A 586 0.34 -18.26 7.33
C LEU A 586 1.52 -17.32 7.69
N VAL A 587 1.51 -16.71 8.87
CA VAL A 587 2.36 -15.55 9.21
C VAL A 587 2.73 -15.45 10.69
N ASN A 588 2.27 -16.36 11.56
CA ASN A 588 2.49 -16.26 13.01
C ASN A 588 3.95 -16.57 13.44
N GLY A 589 4.96 -16.14 12.66
CA GLY A 589 6.39 -16.33 12.92
C GLY A 589 6.87 -17.79 12.94
N LYS A 590 5.93 -18.74 12.78
CA LYS A 590 6.17 -20.17 12.87
C LYS A 590 6.16 -20.79 11.47
N PRO A 591 7.15 -21.64 11.15
CA PRO A 591 7.14 -22.42 9.94
C PRO A 591 5.82 -23.20 9.78
N TYR A 592 5.28 -23.18 8.57
CA TYR A 592 4.20 -24.08 8.14
C TYR A 592 4.74 -25.11 7.15
N THR A 593 4.09 -26.27 7.12
CA THR A 593 4.52 -27.42 6.33
C THR A 593 3.89 -27.42 4.94
N ALA A 594 4.45 -28.21 4.01
CA ALA A 594 3.81 -28.46 2.72
C ALA A 594 2.39 -29.04 2.89
N LYS A 595 2.17 -29.86 3.93
CA LYS A 595 0.85 -30.39 4.26
C LYS A 595 -0.13 -29.27 4.67
N ASP A 596 0.32 -28.30 5.45
CA ASP A 596 -0.51 -27.14 5.80
C ASP A 596 -0.97 -26.39 4.53
N LEU A 597 -0.12 -26.29 3.51
CA LEU A 597 -0.45 -25.67 2.21
C LEU A 597 -1.37 -26.54 1.34
N GLU A 598 -1.25 -27.87 1.42
CA GLU A 598 -2.20 -28.78 0.78
C GLU A 598 -3.62 -28.59 1.35
N ASP A 599 -3.72 -28.54 2.68
CA ASP A 599 -4.98 -28.37 3.41
C ASP A 599 -5.67 -27.03 3.06
N LEU A 600 -4.89 -25.97 2.84
CA LEU A 600 -5.34 -24.62 2.47
C LEU A 600 -6.14 -24.56 1.15
N LEU A 601 -5.92 -25.51 0.24
CA LEU A 601 -6.61 -25.62 -1.05
C LEU A 601 -7.19 -27.03 -1.23
N SER A 602 -7.67 -27.62 -0.14
CA SER A 602 -8.11 -29.01 -0.09
C SER A 602 -9.44 -29.30 -0.77
N SER A 603 -10.12 -28.28 -1.31
CA SER A 603 -11.48 -28.38 -1.88
C SER A 603 -12.57 -28.80 -0.87
N ASN A 604 -12.20 -28.97 0.41
CA ASN A 604 -13.13 -29.20 1.50
C ASN A 604 -13.55 -27.87 2.12
N SER A 605 -14.70 -27.84 2.79
CA SER A 605 -15.17 -26.67 3.53
C SER A 605 -14.11 -26.13 4.49
N PRO A 606 -13.80 -24.81 4.49
CA PRO A 606 -14.49 -23.72 3.77
C PRO A 606 -13.91 -23.40 2.38
N PHE A 607 -13.02 -24.22 1.84
CA PHE A 607 -12.31 -24.01 0.59
C PHE A 607 -12.99 -24.69 -0.60
N GLU A 608 -14.31 -24.90 -0.59
CA GLU A 608 -15.00 -25.65 -1.66
C GLU A 608 -14.79 -25.02 -3.05
N ALA A 609 -14.71 -23.68 -3.11
CA ALA A 609 -14.38 -22.94 -4.32
C ALA A 609 -13.09 -23.43 -4.98
N SER A 610 -12.07 -23.79 -4.20
CA SER A 610 -10.79 -24.32 -4.74
C SER A 610 -10.95 -25.60 -5.54
N GLY A 611 -12.01 -26.39 -5.26
CA GLY A 611 -12.31 -27.62 -5.99
C GLY A 611 -12.70 -27.41 -7.45
N ARG A 612 -12.99 -26.16 -7.85
CA ARG A 612 -13.34 -25.79 -9.22
C ARG A 612 -12.13 -25.48 -10.10
N TYR A 613 -10.94 -25.48 -9.54
CA TYR A 613 -9.71 -25.12 -10.24
C TYR A 613 -8.76 -26.31 -10.40
N THR A 614 -7.93 -26.25 -11.44
CA THR A 614 -6.93 -27.27 -11.74
C THR A 614 -5.93 -27.47 -10.60
N ASP A 615 -5.39 -28.68 -10.50
CA ASP A 615 -4.33 -28.99 -9.54
C ASP A 615 -3.05 -28.21 -9.83
N GLU A 616 -2.79 -27.89 -11.10
CA GLU A 616 -1.67 -27.07 -11.53
C GLU A 616 -1.73 -25.63 -10.97
N LEU A 617 -2.91 -24.98 -11.05
CA LEU A 617 -3.08 -23.65 -10.46
C LEU A 617 -2.89 -23.69 -8.94
N LYS A 618 -3.53 -24.66 -8.27
CA LYS A 618 -3.39 -24.83 -6.82
C LYS A 618 -1.94 -25.09 -6.41
N ALA A 619 -1.21 -25.96 -7.12
CA ALA A 619 0.19 -26.25 -6.85
C ALA A 619 1.08 -25.00 -7.03
N THR A 620 0.82 -24.20 -8.07
CA THR A 620 1.54 -22.93 -8.31
C THR A 620 1.29 -21.92 -7.20
N VAL A 621 0.05 -21.78 -6.73
CA VAL A 621 -0.28 -20.90 -5.60
C VAL A 621 0.42 -21.35 -4.32
N ARG A 622 0.43 -22.66 -4.05
CA ARG A 622 1.13 -23.23 -2.87
C ARG A 622 2.63 -22.97 -2.91
N SER A 623 3.28 -23.08 -4.07
CA SER A 623 4.71 -22.81 -4.18
C SER A 623 5.03 -21.34 -3.93
N CYS A 624 4.18 -20.41 -4.39
CA CYS A 624 4.30 -18.99 -4.06
C CYS A 624 4.13 -18.73 -2.56
N LEU A 625 3.20 -19.43 -1.91
CA LEU A 625 2.92 -19.30 -0.48
C LEU A 625 3.93 -20.06 0.41
N ALA A 626 4.99 -20.68 -0.12
CA ALA A 626 5.97 -21.40 0.69
C ALA A 626 6.56 -20.53 1.80
N TYR A 627 6.79 -21.12 2.98
CA TYR A 627 7.29 -20.38 4.15
C TYR A 627 8.65 -19.76 3.88
N ARG A 628 9.58 -20.56 3.35
CA ARG A 628 10.96 -20.16 3.06
C ARG A 628 11.04 -19.46 1.71
N LEU A 629 11.92 -18.46 1.61
CA LEU A 629 12.13 -17.67 0.40
C LEU A 629 12.70 -18.54 -0.74
N GLU A 630 13.66 -19.41 -0.43
CA GLU A 630 14.33 -20.26 -1.41
C GLU A 630 13.37 -21.25 -2.09
N ASP A 631 12.30 -21.66 -1.40
CA ASP A 631 11.29 -22.60 -1.90
C ASP A 631 10.27 -21.94 -2.85
N ARG A 632 10.26 -20.60 -2.93
CA ARG A 632 9.32 -19.85 -3.79
C ARG A 632 9.87 -19.73 -5.20
N PRO A 633 9.02 -19.83 -6.23
CA PRO A 633 9.42 -19.58 -7.60
C PRO A 633 9.83 -18.11 -7.76
N THR A 634 10.82 -17.88 -8.61
CA THR A 634 11.21 -16.56 -9.11
C THR A 634 10.16 -16.00 -10.06
N LEU A 635 10.18 -14.69 -10.31
CA LEU A 635 9.28 -14.05 -11.28
C LEU A 635 9.47 -14.62 -12.70
N GLY A 636 10.70 -14.95 -13.09
CA GLY A 636 10.98 -15.60 -14.37
C GLY A 636 10.36 -16.99 -14.48
N GLU A 637 10.45 -17.82 -13.45
CA GLU A 637 9.79 -19.13 -13.40
C GLU A 637 8.27 -19.00 -13.45
N LEU A 638 7.70 -18.06 -12.68
CA LEU A 638 6.27 -17.77 -12.71
C LEU A 638 5.81 -17.30 -14.09
N LYS A 639 6.61 -16.51 -14.80
CA LYS A 639 6.26 -16.07 -16.16
C LYS A 639 6.20 -17.23 -17.14
N VAL A 640 7.13 -18.18 -17.04
CA VAL A 640 7.11 -19.40 -17.86
C VAL A 640 5.86 -20.25 -17.55
N ILE A 641 5.53 -20.41 -16.27
CA ILE A 641 4.34 -21.18 -15.84
C ILE A 641 3.07 -20.52 -16.37
N THR A 642 2.86 -19.23 -16.11
CA THR A 642 1.65 -18.49 -16.48
C THR A 642 1.45 -18.44 -18.00
N ARG A 643 2.49 -18.13 -18.79
CA ARG A 643 2.41 -18.15 -20.26
C ARG A 643 2.03 -19.51 -20.84
N LYS A 644 2.61 -20.59 -20.32
CA LYS A 644 2.25 -21.96 -20.75
C LYS A 644 0.74 -22.20 -20.64
N HIS A 645 0.09 -21.71 -19.59
CA HIS A 645 -1.35 -21.89 -19.39
C HIS A 645 -2.20 -20.97 -20.28
N LEU A 646 -1.68 -19.81 -20.68
CA LEU A 646 -2.38 -18.87 -21.58
C LEU A 646 -2.24 -19.26 -23.07
N GLU A 647 -1.10 -19.85 -23.48
CA GLU A 647 -0.81 -20.23 -24.88
C GLU A 647 -1.57 -21.47 -25.35
N VAL A 648 -1.83 -22.44 -24.47
CA VAL A 648 -2.44 -23.74 -24.84
C VAL A 648 -3.84 -23.58 -25.44
N LYS A 649 -4.56 -22.49 -25.13
CA LYS A 649 -5.96 -22.28 -25.56
C LYS A 649 -6.17 -21.27 -26.70
N THR A 650 -5.15 -20.53 -27.16
CA THR A 650 -5.30 -19.53 -28.24
C THR A 650 -5.30 -20.12 -29.66
N THR A 651 -5.02 -21.42 -29.82
CA THR A 651 -4.93 -22.09 -31.13
C THR A 651 -6.28 -22.33 -31.84
N ARG A 652 -7.42 -22.10 -31.19
CA ARG A 652 -8.74 -22.06 -31.86
C ARG A 652 -9.06 -20.64 -32.35
N SER A 653 -8.44 -20.27 -33.48
CA SER A 653 -8.50 -18.92 -34.10
C SER A 653 -9.83 -18.60 -34.80
N GLY A 654 -10.93 -18.66 -34.07
CA GLY A 654 -12.21 -18.08 -34.48
C GLY A 654 -12.77 -17.20 -33.36
N LYS A 655 -13.51 -16.14 -33.72
CA LYS A 655 -14.42 -15.39 -32.81
C LYS A 655 -15.59 -16.27 -32.32
N ALA A 656 -15.33 -17.53 -32.00
CA ALA A 656 -16.31 -18.39 -31.38
C ALA A 656 -16.59 -17.86 -29.97
N ARG A 657 -17.87 -17.85 -29.58
CA ARG A 657 -18.27 -17.56 -28.20
C ARG A 657 -17.48 -18.46 -27.25
N SER A 658 -16.99 -17.90 -26.16
CA SER A 658 -16.36 -18.69 -25.11
C SER A 658 -17.37 -19.65 -24.51
N GLU A 659 -16.87 -20.78 -24.03
CA GLU A 659 -17.66 -21.69 -23.21
C GLU A 659 -18.16 -20.92 -21.97
N PRO A 660 -19.34 -21.24 -21.43
CA PRO A 660 -19.92 -20.52 -20.29
C PRO A 660 -18.95 -20.34 -19.11
N GLU A 661 -18.14 -21.35 -18.79
CA GLU A 661 -17.15 -21.34 -17.71
C GLU A 661 -15.97 -20.38 -17.93
N ASP A 662 -15.76 -19.94 -19.17
CA ASP A 662 -14.70 -18.99 -19.54
C ASP A 662 -15.24 -17.55 -19.60
N ARG A 663 -16.51 -17.29 -19.25
CA ARG A 663 -17.08 -15.93 -19.23
C ARG A 663 -16.86 -15.25 -17.89
N LEU A 664 -16.35 -14.02 -17.94
CA LEU A 664 -16.06 -13.23 -16.75
C LEU A 664 -17.17 -12.21 -16.52
N VAL A 665 -17.73 -12.18 -15.31
CA VAL A 665 -18.69 -11.15 -14.89
C VAL A 665 -17.98 -10.12 -14.02
N ILE A 666 -18.12 -8.85 -14.37
CA ILE A 666 -17.54 -7.71 -13.65
C ILE A 666 -18.64 -6.76 -13.20
N THR A 667 -18.53 -6.28 -11.97
CA THR A 667 -19.36 -5.21 -11.42
C THR A 667 -18.86 -3.85 -11.90
N LEU A 668 -19.76 -3.05 -12.47
CA LEU A 668 -19.51 -1.71 -12.96
C LEU A 668 -19.93 -0.64 -11.93
N PRO A 669 -19.04 0.32 -11.63
CA PRO A 669 -19.44 1.52 -10.91
C PRO A 669 -20.37 2.37 -11.78
N GLU A 670 -21.66 2.46 -11.42
CA GLU A 670 -22.67 3.27 -12.15
C GLU A 670 -22.17 4.69 -12.46
N ALA A 671 -21.45 5.28 -11.50
CA ALA A 671 -21.00 6.66 -11.57
C ALA A 671 -19.94 6.95 -12.63
N ILE A 672 -19.14 5.97 -13.07
CA ILE A 672 -18.01 6.24 -13.98
C ILE A 672 -18.47 6.36 -15.44
N HIS A 673 -19.48 5.58 -15.84
CA HIS A 673 -19.98 5.57 -17.23
C HIS A 673 -20.65 6.87 -17.67
N GLU A 674 -21.21 7.64 -16.72
CA GLU A 674 -21.74 8.98 -17.01
C GLU A 674 -20.65 9.94 -17.50
N PHE A 675 -19.38 9.59 -17.29
CA PHE A 675 -18.21 10.37 -17.67
C PHE A 675 -17.37 9.69 -18.75
N ASP A 676 -17.93 8.84 -19.60
CA ASP A 676 -17.19 8.26 -20.74
C ASP A 676 -16.84 9.33 -21.80
N ILE A 677 -15.71 9.13 -22.51
CA ILE A 677 -15.29 10.02 -23.60
C ILE A 677 -16.40 10.11 -24.66
N GLY A 678 -16.68 11.32 -25.14
CA GLY A 678 -17.78 11.59 -26.07
C GLY A 678 -19.13 11.83 -25.40
N GLN A 679 -19.28 11.61 -24.08
CA GLN A 679 -20.49 11.99 -23.35
C GLN A 679 -20.53 13.50 -23.10
N HIS A 680 -21.73 14.05 -23.01
CA HIS A 680 -21.95 15.44 -22.65
C HIS A 680 -21.87 15.63 -21.13
N PHE A 681 -21.03 16.55 -20.68
CA PHE A 681 -20.83 16.86 -19.27
C PHE A 681 -21.68 18.06 -18.83
N ASP A 682 -22.76 17.79 -18.11
CA ASP A 682 -23.63 18.84 -17.55
C ASP A 682 -23.11 19.30 -16.18
N ARG A 683 -22.42 20.46 -16.18
CA ARG A 683 -21.90 21.09 -14.95
C ARG A 683 -23.01 21.53 -13.98
N THR A 684 -24.23 21.76 -14.48
CA THR A 684 -25.34 22.29 -13.68
C THR A 684 -26.14 21.20 -12.99
N ALA A 685 -25.96 19.94 -13.37
CA ALA A 685 -26.44 18.81 -12.59
C ALA A 685 -25.55 18.70 -11.35
N PRO A 686 -26.00 19.10 -10.13
CA PRO A 686 -25.28 18.68 -8.94
C PRO A 686 -25.12 17.17 -9.04
N ALA A 687 -23.94 16.63 -8.69
CA ALA A 687 -23.72 15.20 -8.48
C ALA A 687 -24.71 14.73 -7.40
N ALA A 688 -25.94 14.50 -7.83
CA ALA A 688 -27.07 14.15 -7.05
C ALA A 688 -27.09 12.64 -7.17
N ALA A 689 -26.63 11.97 -6.11
CA ALA A 689 -27.05 10.61 -5.86
C ALA A 689 -28.57 10.62 -6.02
N LYS A 690 -29.08 10.06 -7.13
CA LYS A 690 -30.51 9.90 -7.39
C LYS A 690 -31.03 8.90 -6.37
N SER A 691 -31.19 9.32 -5.11
CA SER A 691 -31.99 8.59 -4.15
C SER A 691 -33.42 8.71 -4.64
N LYS A 692 -33.85 7.76 -5.48
CA LYS A 692 -35.24 7.64 -5.90
C LYS A 692 -36.07 7.61 -4.63
N GLY A 693 -36.81 8.70 -4.38
CA GLY A 693 -37.68 8.80 -3.23
C GLY A 693 -38.60 7.59 -3.23
N LYS A 694 -38.48 6.74 -2.20
CA LYS A 694 -39.44 5.67 -1.94
C LYS A 694 -40.83 6.33 -1.93
N GLY A 695 -41.59 6.11 -3.00
CA GLY A 695 -42.94 6.62 -3.12
C GLY A 695 -43.74 6.11 -1.94
N LYS A 696 -44.05 7.00 -0.98
CA LYS A 696 -45.01 6.69 0.08
C LYS A 696 -46.34 6.41 -0.61
N GLY A 697 -46.70 5.13 -0.66
CA GLY A 697 -47.98 4.66 -1.15
C GLY A 697 -49.11 5.44 -0.48
N LYS A 698 -49.84 6.21 -1.29
CA LYS A 698 -51.04 6.94 -0.89
C LYS A 698 -52.10 5.89 -0.52
N LYS A 699 -52.37 5.72 0.77
CA LYS A 699 -53.53 4.95 1.26
C LYS A 699 -54.79 5.54 0.63
N ARG A 700 -55.40 4.81 -0.32
CA ARG A 700 -56.77 5.04 -0.75
C ARG A 700 -57.69 4.67 0.41
N SER A 701 -58.35 5.66 1.01
CA SER A 701 -59.56 5.43 1.78
C SER A 701 -60.66 4.95 0.83
N ARG A 702 -61.31 3.83 1.16
CA ARG A 702 -62.63 3.48 0.64
C ARG A 702 -63.65 3.80 1.71
N HIS A 703 -64.70 4.50 1.28
CA HIS A 703 -66.03 4.44 1.91
C HIS A 703 -66.61 3.04 1.76
#